data_AF-A0A937B8Z3-F1
#
_entry.id   AF-A0A937B8Z3-F1
#
_cell.length_a   1.000
_cell.length_b   1.000
_cell.length_c   1.000
_cell.angle_alpha   90.00
_cell.angle_beta   90.00
_cell.angle_gamma   90.00
#
_symmetry.space_group_name_H-M   'P 1'
#
loop_
_entity.id
_entity.type
_entity.pdbx_description
1 polymer ?
#
loop_
_entity_poly.entity_id
_entity_poly.type
_entity_poly.pdbx_seq_one_letter_code
_entity_poly.pdbx_strand_id
1 'polypeptide(L)'
;MERHLNFLRFLLVNVGLVLNLTTGYAQWIDQFSQSTLNAAWEGDKGHFTISNNQLKLSSTAAGTSQLFRRIDMQDSMEWSFYLQMGFATSATNFIRIFLAKDSLDESLGKSYYLEIGENGNTDRWKFYSRDKTDSKLLGEGEMGKLATDPVVARIRIRKHKDFRFTVSISYDGTENFVEHSTFKDISPLNISNAMFSLKCFYTDTRKDKFFFDDIAVNFTNVDVDGPDILGLEYVNESEIAVLMNEEVDLNSLIIPTNVSVEPSTLISNIGAINNDASRLKISFVNPLISGQLYTLFFKQIKDRKGNISIRDSIDFSYTKKISTKKHDIIITEFMADPSPTVALPEVEYVELYNGVSQRIDLTNFNLADASGKHLIRSGFIDANSFVILCNQKDTNQFKPFGKVIGLSSFPSINNSGDQLYILNELGELLHELEFDLSWYQSSTKSDGGYSLEMSNPNHLCKSNRNWSASNNPSGGTPGQLNSVWSFEADTEGPKLLQAYALSEWEIKLIFDESLDEASADFSNYILNPSNSIAAVELTLPSKNELILLLNNPLQKGQKYNLKIQNIKDCLSNVQVESKEVELFLPSDPLPGELVINEILFNPFSGGVDYIEIFNPTSKVLSVANLFISNLLTDSLQLPIKLDRVMSPGSYLVATASPENVIQNYPFHDSAVIYKALIPSLDDKSGIVQMSVYSNFKFTEIDRVKYDEQMHNPLLESKDGVSLERIHPKLNSGLSSSWQSCSEVMEYGTPGIKNSQYVAIDTALTPSVQYKLSSEYITPNGDGDRDFLFIQFLLTKPGTKIHVEVFDLAGLKVKDLSQVILGTNDVIKWQGDNDSFQKLPTGNYLLHITYVNLDQKTLHNKAVISVINK
;
A
#
# COMPACT_ATOMS: atom_id res chain seq x y z
N MET A 1 -60.81 -2.30 67.79
CA MET A 1 -60.17 -3.47 68.45
C MET A 1 -58.74 -3.58 67.95
N GLU A 2 -57.97 -2.51 68.19
CA GLU A 2 -56.57 -2.31 67.79
C GLU A 2 -55.59 -3.04 68.73
N ARG A 3 -56.00 -4.20 69.24
CA ARG A 3 -55.16 -5.15 69.98
C ARG A 3 -54.91 -6.46 69.25
N HIS A 4 -55.48 -6.65 68.06
CA HIS A 4 -55.25 -7.84 67.23
C HIS A 4 -54.36 -7.63 66.00
N LEU A 5 -53.89 -6.40 65.73
CA LEU A 5 -52.99 -6.11 64.61
C LEU A 5 -51.50 -6.01 64.98
N ASN A 6 -51.16 -5.96 66.28
CA ASN A 6 -49.77 -5.93 66.77
C ASN A 6 -49.25 -7.29 67.26
N PHE A 7 -50.08 -8.34 67.30
CA PHE A 7 -49.63 -9.70 67.60
C PHE A 7 -49.17 -10.48 66.36
N LEU A 8 -49.59 -10.04 65.15
CA LEU A 8 -49.16 -10.65 63.89
C LEU A 8 -47.88 -10.04 63.29
N ARG A 9 -47.39 -8.92 63.83
CA ARG A 9 -46.12 -8.27 63.43
C ARG A 9 -44.94 -8.56 64.38
N PHE A 10 -45.18 -9.27 65.49
CA PHE A 10 -44.13 -9.74 66.40
C PHE A 10 -43.73 -11.21 66.17
N LEU A 11 -44.40 -11.92 65.26
CA LEU A 11 -44.02 -13.27 64.81
C LEU A 11 -43.16 -13.28 63.53
N LEU A 12 -42.64 -12.12 63.12
CA LEU A 12 -41.87 -11.93 61.88
C LEU A 12 -40.44 -11.43 62.09
N VAL A 13 -39.94 -11.40 63.34
CA VAL A 13 -38.58 -10.90 63.65
C VAL A 13 -37.75 -11.83 64.55
N ASN A 14 -38.23 -13.01 64.95
CA ASN A 14 -37.39 -13.99 65.69
C ASN A 14 -37.69 -15.45 65.34
N VAL A 15 -37.46 -15.80 64.06
CA VAL A 15 -36.96 -17.13 63.65
C VAL A 15 -35.89 -16.90 62.57
N GLY A 16 -34.85 -16.17 62.95
CA GLY A 16 -33.54 -16.25 62.30
C GLY A 16 -32.81 -17.47 62.89
N LEU A 17 -32.14 -18.23 62.03
CA LEU A 17 -31.63 -19.59 62.22
C LEU A 17 -32.69 -20.69 62.13
N VAL A 18 -33.21 -20.89 60.92
CA VAL A 18 -33.35 -22.27 60.41
C VAL A 18 -32.15 -22.48 59.49
N LEU A 19 -31.30 -23.44 59.86
CA LEU A 19 -30.24 -23.96 59.02
C LEU A 19 -30.79 -24.21 57.61
N ASN A 20 -30.13 -23.63 56.59
CA ASN A 20 -30.24 -24.11 55.22
C ASN A 20 -29.70 -25.55 55.18
N LEU A 21 -30.53 -26.51 55.59
CA LEU A 21 -30.38 -27.89 55.17
C LEU A 21 -30.84 -27.92 53.72
N THR A 22 -29.91 -27.63 52.82
CA THR A 22 -30.05 -28.02 51.41
C THR A 22 -30.24 -29.53 51.41
N THR A 23 -31.46 -30.00 51.19
CA THR A 23 -31.73 -31.41 50.91
C THR A 23 -31.13 -31.71 49.55
N GLY A 24 -29.85 -32.10 49.53
CA GLY A 24 -29.22 -32.65 48.35
C GLY A 24 -29.88 -33.98 48.01
N TYR A 25 -30.29 -34.16 46.76
CA TYR A 25 -30.66 -35.49 46.27
C TYR A 25 -29.35 -36.28 46.06
N ALA A 26 -29.13 -37.29 46.89
CA ALA A 26 -27.98 -38.17 46.73
C ALA A 26 -28.19 -39.10 45.52
N GLN A 27 -27.22 -39.15 44.61
CA GLN A 27 -27.17 -40.22 43.62
C GLN A 27 -26.91 -41.56 44.32
N TRP A 28 -25.98 -41.55 45.27
CA TRP A 28 -25.80 -42.64 46.23
C TRP A 28 -24.90 -42.20 47.40
N ILE A 29 -25.04 -42.91 48.51
CA ILE A 29 -24.20 -42.80 49.71
C ILE A 29 -23.77 -44.22 50.11
N ASP A 30 -22.51 -44.40 50.49
CA ASP A 30 -22.00 -45.61 51.10
C ASP A 30 -21.23 -45.27 52.38
N GLN A 31 -21.74 -45.78 53.50
CA GLN A 31 -21.21 -45.61 54.86
C GLN A 31 -20.52 -46.89 55.34
N PHE A 32 -20.36 -47.88 54.45
CA PHE A 32 -19.77 -49.19 54.71
C PHE A 32 -20.25 -49.89 55.99
N SER A 33 -21.49 -49.64 56.41
CA SER A 33 -22.12 -50.22 57.61
C SER A 33 -22.52 -51.69 57.46
N GLN A 34 -22.20 -52.31 56.31
CA GLN A 34 -22.54 -53.69 55.96
C GLN A 34 -21.30 -54.58 56.10
N SER A 35 -21.49 -55.89 56.29
CA SER A 35 -20.36 -56.84 56.41
C SER A 35 -19.66 -57.16 55.08
N THR A 36 -20.26 -56.78 53.94
CA THR A 36 -19.76 -57.04 52.59
C THR A 36 -19.92 -55.81 51.71
N LEU A 37 -19.00 -55.62 50.76
CA LEU A 37 -19.03 -54.49 49.83
C LEU A 37 -20.30 -54.51 48.96
N ASN A 38 -20.94 -53.34 48.80
CA ASN A 38 -22.13 -53.18 47.96
C ASN A 38 -21.88 -53.67 46.52
N ALA A 39 -22.82 -54.43 45.95
CA ALA A 39 -22.72 -55.00 44.61
C ALA A 39 -22.57 -53.95 43.49
N ALA A 40 -22.93 -52.70 43.74
CA ALA A 40 -22.75 -51.58 42.81
C ALA A 40 -21.30 -51.12 42.64
N TRP A 41 -20.38 -51.54 43.52
CA TRP A 41 -18.95 -51.34 43.31
C TRP A 41 -18.40 -52.38 42.32
N GLU A 42 -17.50 -51.93 41.46
CA GLU A 42 -16.82 -52.68 40.42
C GLU A 42 -15.29 -52.49 40.53
N GLY A 43 -14.51 -53.31 39.81
CA GLY A 43 -13.05 -53.31 39.86
C GLY A 43 -12.47 -54.42 40.75
N ASP A 44 -11.35 -54.13 41.42
CA ASP A 44 -10.55 -55.07 42.21
C ASP A 44 -11.18 -55.41 43.57
N LYS A 45 -12.46 -55.81 43.59
CA LYS A 45 -13.23 -56.04 44.82
C LYS A 45 -12.54 -56.95 45.82
N GLY A 46 -11.80 -57.95 45.35
CA GLY A 46 -11.06 -58.89 46.21
C GLY A 46 -9.92 -58.25 47.01
N HIS A 47 -9.48 -57.05 46.66
CA HIS A 47 -8.47 -56.29 47.38
C HIS A 47 -9.06 -55.35 48.45
N PHE A 48 -10.38 -55.32 48.64
CA PHE A 48 -11.03 -54.45 49.61
C PHE A 48 -11.92 -55.26 50.56
N THR A 49 -11.83 -54.95 51.85
CA THR A 49 -12.67 -55.54 52.90
C THR A 49 -13.31 -54.45 53.74
N ILE A 50 -14.43 -54.74 54.38
CA ILE A 50 -15.04 -53.81 55.34
C ILE A 50 -14.56 -54.22 56.75
N SER A 51 -13.96 -53.29 57.48
CA SER A 51 -13.48 -53.47 58.84
C SER A 51 -13.81 -52.24 59.66
N ASN A 52 -14.43 -52.42 60.84
CA ASN A 52 -14.88 -51.34 61.72
C ASN A 52 -15.75 -50.27 61.01
N ASN A 53 -16.68 -50.71 60.15
CA ASN A 53 -17.52 -49.86 59.30
C ASN A 53 -16.75 -48.97 58.30
N GLN A 54 -15.49 -49.30 58.00
CA GLN A 54 -14.69 -48.59 56.99
C GLN A 54 -14.28 -49.54 55.87
N LEU A 55 -14.21 -49.01 54.65
CA LEU A 55 -13.62 -49.71 53.53
C LEU A 55 -12.10 -49.70 53.68
N LYS A 56 -11.50 -50.88 53.83
CA LYS A 56 -10.06 -51.08 54.02
C LYS A 56 -9.46 -51.78 52.80
N LEU A 57 -8.34 -51.26 52.27
CA LEU A 57 -7.50 -52.02 51.35
C LEU A 57 -6.91 -53.25 52.05
N SER A 58 -6.85 -54.40 51.39
CA SER A 58 -6.41 -55.68 51.94
C SER A 58 -5.79 -56.55 50.84
N SER A 59 -4.79 -56.01 50.14
CA SER A 59 -4.09 -56.74 49.07
C SER A 59 -3.01 -57.67 49.63
N THR A 60 -2.65 -58.72 48.88
CA THR A 60 -1.68 -59.74 49.31
C THR A 60 -0.23 -59.39 48.92
N ALA A 61 -0.03 -58.49 47.97
CA ALA A 61 1.28 -58.05 47.48
C ALA A 61 1.29 -56.53 47.19
N ALA A 62 2.46 -55.92 47.00
CA ALA A 62 2.58 -54.55 46.50
C ALA A 62 1.91 -54.37 45.13
N GLY A 63 1.41 -53.17 44.84
CA GLY A 63 0.82 -52.89 43.53
C GLY A 63 -0.13 -51.70 43.50
N THR A 64 -1.13 -51.82 42.63
CA THR A 64 -2.21 -50.84 42.46
C THR A 64 -3.54 -51.56 42.55
N SER A 65 -4.50 -50.97 43.26
CA SER A 65 -5.87 -51.49 43.35
C SER A 65 -6.86 -50.39 43.05
N GLN A 66 -7.90 -50.71 42.29
CA GLN A 66 -8.93 -49.76 41.90
C GLN A 66 -10.34 -50.28 42.19
N LEU A 67 -11.15 -49.44 42.82
CA LEU A 67 -12.58 -49.64 42.99
C LEU A 67 -13.34 -48.48 42.34
N PHE A 68 -14.45 -48.75 41.68
CA PHE A 68 -15.25 -47.70 41.03
C PHE A 68 -16.73 -48.00 41.04
N ARG A 69 -17.53 -46.93 40.87
CA ARG A 69 -18.98 -46.99 40.73
C ARG A 69 -19.42 -45.95 39.71
N ARG A 70 -20.40 -46.30 38.88
CA ARG A 70 -20.95 -45.39 37.86
C ARG A 70 -21.72 -44.23 38.50
N ILE A 71 -21.60 -43.05 37.90
CA ILE A 71 -22.27 -41.82 38.29
C ILE A 71 -22.85 -41.11 37.07
N ASP A 72 -23.83 -40.23 37.30
CA ASP A 72 -24.50 -39.45 36.27
C ASP A 72 -24.04 -38.00 36.43
N MET A 73 -23.27 -37.52 35.46
CA MET A 73 -22.76 -36.16 35.50
C MET A 73 -23.90 -35.14 35.33
N GLN A 74 -23.94 -34.15 36.21
CA GLN A 74 -24.80 -32.97 36.10
C GLN A 74 -23.96 -31.69 36.13
N ASP A 75 -24.59 -30.55 35.81
CA ASP A 75 -23.91 -29.25 35.80
C ASP A 75 -23.51 -28.80 37.20
N SER A 76 -24.28 -29.19 38.22
CA SER A 76 -23.95 -28.97 39.63
C SER A 76 -23.96 -30.29 40.41
N MET A 77 -22.84 -30.62 41.05
CA MET A 77 -22.64 -31.88 41.78
C MET A 77 -21.81 -31.66 43.05
N GLU A 78 -21.93 -32.56 44.01
CA GLU A 78 -21.10 -32.61 45.20
C GLU A 78 -20.60 -34.03 45.46
N TRP A 79 -19.31 -34.17 45.74
CA TRP A 79 -18.69 -35.41 46.21
C TRP A 79 -18.20 -35.18 47.64
N SER A 80 -18.43 -36.13 48.54
CA SER A 80 -17.82 -36.12 49.86
C SER A 80 -17.31 -37.50 50.25
N PHE A 81 -16.20 -37.55 50.97
CA PHE A 81 -15.61 -38.80 51.46
C PHE A 81 -14.64 -38.56 52.62
N TYR A 82 -14.51 -39.54 53.50
CA TYR A 82 -13.45 -39.66 54.49
C TYR A 82 -12.34 -40.56 53.93
N LEU A 83 -11.08 -40.19 54.20
CA LEU A 83 -9.92 -41.02 53.90
C LEU A 83 -8.92 -41.01 55.06
N GLN A 84 -8.27 -42.15 55.26
CA GLN A 84 -7.13 -42.29 56.15
C GLN A 84 -6.08 -43.19 55.52
N MET A 85 -4.82 -42.75 55.59
CA MET A 85 -3.65 -43.54 55.21
C MET A 85 -2.76 -43.72 56.44
N GLY A 86 -2.56 -44.96 56.89
CA GLY A 86 -1.77 -45.32 58.08
C GLY A 86 -0.24 -45.19 57.91
N PHE A 87 0.17 -44.16 57.19
CA PHE A 87 1.55 -43.83 56.83
C PHE A 87 1.60 -42.40 56.29
N ALA A 88 2.75 -41.73 56.44
CA ALA A 88 3.07 -40.54 55.64
C ALA A 88 3.28 -40.95 54.17
N THR A 89 2.66 -40.22 53.25
CA THR A 89 2.66 -40.53 51.81
C THR A 89 4.04 -40.47 51.17
N SER A 90 4.18 -41.08 50.00
CA SER A 90 5.41 -41.02 49.21
C SER A 90 5.12 -41.14 47.71
N ALA A 91 6.14 -40.92 46.87
CA ALA A 91 6.04 -41.13 45.42
C ALA A 91 5.60 -42.55 45.01
N THR A 92 5.68 -43.53 45.91
CA THR A 92 5.27 -44.93 45.67
C THR A 92 4.10 -45.37 46.55
N ASN A 93 3.62 -44.52 47.46
CA ASN A 93 2.46 -44.78 48.31
C ASN A 93 1.58 -43.53 48.34
N PHE A 94 0.59 -43.49 47.45
CA PHE A 94 -0.30 -42.35 47.24
C PHE A 94 -1.67 -42.82 46.72
N ILE A 95 -2.62 -41.89 46.63
CA ILE A 95 -3.96 -42.18 46.12
C ILE A 95 -4.41 -41.19 45.05
N ARG A 96 -5.15 -41.71 44.07
CA ARG A 96 -6.00 -40.91 43.18
C ARG A 96 -7.47 -41.23 43.42
N ILE A 97 -8.25 -40.17 43.66
CA ILE A 97 -9.71 -40.24 43.77
C ILE A 97 -10.28 -39.53 42.56
N PHE A 98 -10.80 -40.30 41.61
CA PHE A 98 -11.47 -39.79 40.42
C PHE A 98 -12.90 -39.42 40.79
N LEU A 99 -13.22 -38.13 40.72
CA LEU A 99 -14.59 -37.66 40.90
C LEU A 99 -15.47 -38.09 39.73
N ALA A 100 -14.90 -38.02 38.53
CA ALA A 100 -15.50 -38.47 37.29
C ALA A 100 -14.40 -38.92 36.33
N LYS A 101 -14.55 -40.12 35.75
CA LYS A 101 -13.76 -40.59 34.61
C LYS A 101 -14.64 -41.38 33.64
N ASP A 102 -14.38 -41.31 32.35
CA ASP A 102 -15.16 -42.04 31.32
C ASP A 102 -14.50 -43.36 30.86
N SER A 103 -13.23 -43.57 31.18
CA SER A 103 -12.47 -44.77 30.79
C SER A 103 -11.72 -45.40 31.97
N LEU A 104 -11.54 -46.71 31.92
CA LEU A 104 -10.60 -47.42 32.80
C LEU A 104 -9.14 -47.24 32.34
N ASP A 105 -8.93 -47.05 31.04
CA ASP A 105 -7.63 -46.71 30.47
C ASP A 105 -7.42 -45.19 30.52
N GLU A 106 -6.58 -44.75 31.45
CA GLU A 106 -6.25 -43.33 31.66
C GLU A 106 -5.50 -42.70 30.48
N SER A 107 -4.98 -43.49 29.53
CA SER A 107 -4.36 -42.94 28.32
C SER A 107 -5.37 -42.51 27.26
N LEU A 108 -6.61 -42.97 27.38
CA LEU A 108 -7.68 -42.76 26.38
C LEU A 108 -8.82 -41.88 26.89
N GLY A 109 -9.02 -41.81 28.21
CA GLY A 109 -10.18 -41.16 28.82
C GLY A 109 -9.97 -39.73 29.31
N LYS A 110 -11.08 -39.09 29.63
CA LYS A 110 -11.16 -37.80 30.31
C LYS A 110 -11.47 -38.01 31.79
N SER A 111 -10.88 -37.18 32.65
CA SER A 111 -11.16 -37.27 34.08
C SER A 111 -10.94 -35.97 34.86
N TYR A 112 -11.70 -35.85 35.95
CA TYR A 112 -11.40 -34.97 37.07
C TYR A 112 -11.00 -35.82 38.27
N TYR A 113 -9.82 -35.58 38.84
CA TYR A 113 -9.34 -36.36 39.98
C TYR A 113 -8.56 -35.54 40.99
N LEU A 114 -8.63 -36.01 42.23
CA LEU A 114 -7.82 -35.55 43.36
C LEU A 114 -6.67 -36.52 43.57
N GLU A 115 -5.45 -36.01 43.68
CA GLU A 115 -4.25 -36.77 44.06
C GLU A 115 -3.78 -36.33 45.45
N ILE A 116 -3.46 -37.31 46.30
CA ILE A 116 -2.90 -37.08 47.63
C ILE A 116 -1.66 -37.95 47.81
N GLY A 117 -0.52 -37.29 48.00
CA GLY A 117 0.80 -37.87 48.22
C GLY A 117 1.83 -37.42 47.19
N GLU A 118 2.99 -36.99 47.66
CA GLU A 118 4.15 -36.60 46.86
C GLU A 118 5.47 -37.04 47.53
N ASN A 119 6.61 -36.59 47.01
CA ASN A 119 7.91 -36.91 47.60
C ASN A 119 8.35 -35.78 48.55
N GLY A 120 8.56 -36.10 49.83
CA GLY A 120 9.04 -35.14 50.84
C GLY A 120 7.97 -34.72 51.86
N ASN A 121 8.26 -33.67 52.65
CA ASN A 121 7.39 -33.23 53.75
C ASN A 121 6.35 -32.18 53.31
N THR A 122 6.06 -32.08 52.02
CA THR A 122 5.22 -31.03 51.43
C THR A 122 3.81 -31.51 51.07
N ASP A 123 3.49 -32.76 51.44
CA ASP A 123 2.24 -33.45 51.10
C ASP A 123 0.99 -32.58 51.26
N ARG A 124 0.24 -32.51 50.17
CA ARG A 124 -0.97 -31.74 49.98
C ARG A 124 -1.86 -32.44 48.96
N TRP A 125 -3.13 -32.03 48.90
CA TRP A 125 -4.02 -32.48 47.86
C TRP A 125 -3.81 -31.65 46.59
N LYS A 126 -3.93 -32.27 45.42
CA LYS A 126 -3.87 -31.62 44.11
C LYS A 126 -5.04 -32.08 43.25
N PHE A 127 -5.72 -31.13 42.60
CA PHE A 127 -6.89 -31.39 41.78
C PHE A 127 -6.58 -31.15 40.31
N TYR A 128 -6.83 -32.17 39.48
CA TYR A 128 -6.46 -32.17 38.07
C TYR A 128 -7.69 -32.37 37.18
N SER A 129 -7.67 -31.70 36.03
CA SER A 129 -8.39 -32.13 34.82
C SER A 129 -7.42 -32.87 33.90
N ARG A 130 -7.86 -33.96 33.29
CA ARG A 130 -7.05 -34.73 32.35
C ARG A 130 -7.85 -35.11 31.12
N ASP A 131 -7.29 -34.87 29.94
CA ASP A 131 -7.78 -35.36 28.65
C ASP A 131 -6.71 -36.26 28.04
N LYS A 132 -6.97 -37.58 28.01
CA LYS A 132 -6.01 -38.60 27.58
C LYS A 132 -4.72 -38.50 28.39
N THR A 133 -3.60 -38.15 27.75
CA THR A 133 -2.29 -38.03 28.40
C THR A 133 -2.03 -36.64 28.98
N ASP A 134 -2.82 -35.62 28.61
CA ASP A 134 -2.59 -34.24 29.04
C ASP A 134 -3.27 -33.99 30.39
N SER A 135 -2.48 -33.62 31.41
CA SER A 135 -2.96 -33.38 32.77
C SER A 135 -2.67 -31.94 33.18
N LYS A 136 -3.74 -31.21 33.53
CA LYS A 136 -3.71 -29.82 33.95
C LYS A 136 -4.09 -29.71 35.42
N LEU A 137 -3.20 -29.13 36.22
CA LEU A 137 -3.47 -28.80 37.62
C LEU A 137 -4.45 -27.62 37.66
N LEU A 138 -5.59 -27.79 38.33
CA LEU A 138 -6.63 -26.76 38.48
C LEU A 138 -6.61 -26.10 39.86
N GLY A 139 -6.24 -26.84 40.90
CA GLY A 139 -6.16 -26.32 42.25
C GLY A 139 -5.36 -27.24 43.17
N GLU A 140 -4.83 -26.69 44.26
CA GLU A 140 -4.05 -27.43 45.24
C GLU A 140 -4.27 -26.92 46.67
N GLY A 141 -3.98 -27.79 47.63
CA GLY A 141 -4.04 -27.49 49.06
C GLY A 141 -2.79 -26.83 49.61
N GLU A 142 -2.85 -26.49 50.89
CA GLU A 142 -1.72 -25.94 51.63
C GLU A 142 -0.62 -26.99 51.77
N MET A 143 0.61 -26.56 51.50
CA MET A 143 1.80 -27.40 51.55
C MET A 143 2.01 -27.98 52.96
N GLY A 144 2.25 -29.29 53.02
CA GLY A 144 2.59 -30.01 54.26
C GLY A 144 1.42 -30.32 55.19
N LYS A 145 0.18 -29.89 54.87
CA LYS A 145 -1.00 -30.20 55.70
C LYS A 145 -1.41 -31.67 55.69
N LEU A 146 -0.95 -32.45 54.71
CA LEU A 146 -1.13 -33.90 54.64
C LEU A 146 0.17 -34.66 54.84
N ALA A 147 1.23 -34.03 55.37
CA ALA A 147 2.51 -34.67 55.67
C ALA A 147 2.53 -35.25 57.10
N THR A 148 1.51 -36.05 57.44
CA THR A 148 1.31 -36.63 58.79
C THR A 148 1.26 -38.16 58.73
N ASP A 149 1.54 -38.83 59.84
CA ASP A 149 1.36 -40.29 59.98
C ASP A 149 0.48 -40.55 61.22
N PRO A 150 -0.79 -40.95 61.05
CA PRO A 150 -1.48 -41.20 59.77
C PRO A 150 -1.91 -39.90 59.06
N VAL A 151 -2.03 -39.95 57.73
CA VAL A 151 -2.75 -38.92 56.96
C VAL A 151 -4.24 -39.14 57.16
N VAL A 152 -4.97 -38.11 57.59
CA VAL A 152 -6.43 -38.15 57.77
C VAL A 152 -7.05 -36.94 57.07
N ALA A 153 -8.11 -37.15 56.31
CA ALA A 153 -8.89 -36.06 55.74
C ALA A 153 -10.34 -36.43 55.50
N ARG A 154 -11.25 -35.49 55.74
CA ARG A 154 -12.60 -35.51 55.18
C ARG A 154 -12.71 -34.40 54.14
N ILE A 155 -13.09 -34.76 52.92
CA ILE A 155 -13.07 -33.85 51.77
C ILE A 155 -14.48 -33.75 51.19
N ARG A 156 -14.88 -32.52 50.85
CA ARG A 156 -16.09 -32.21 50.09
C ARG A 156 -15.70 -31.37 48.88
N ILE A 157 -16.14 -31.77 47.70
CA ILE A 157 -15.87 -31.06 46.45
C ILE A 157 -17.21 -30.76 45.78
N ARG A 158 -17.47 -29.47 45.47
CA ARG A 158 -18.66 -29.03 44.75
C ARG A 158 -18.29 -28.53 43.37
N LYS A 159 -18.94 -29.04 42.33
CA LYS A 159 -18.97 -28.47 40.99
C LYS A 159 -20.19 -27.56 40.87
N HIS A 160 -20.00 -26.36 40.34
CA HIS A 160 -21.04 -25.37 40.04
C HIS A 160 -21.32 -25.30 38.52
N LYS A 161 -22.51 -24.80 38.13
CA LYS A 161 -22.94 -24.66 36.71
C LYS A 161 -21.96 -23.85 35.84
N ASP A 162 -21.19 -22.94 36.43
CA ASP A 162 -20.20 -22.11 35.75
C ASP A 162 -18.78 -22.71 35.71
N PHE A 163 -18.66 -24.02 35.92
CA PHE A 163 -17.41 -24.79 35.94
C PHE A 163 -16.42 -24.40 37.04
N ARG A 164 -16.91 -23.72 38.09
CA ARG A 164 -16.16 -23.58 39.34
C ARG A 164 -16.22 -24.87 40.14
N PHE A 165 -15.11 -25.19 40.79
CA PHE A 165 -14.99 -26.23 41.79
C PHE A 165 -14.64 -25.58 43.13
N THR A 166 -15.38 -25.94 44.18
CA THR A 166 -15.10 -25.55 45.56
C THR A 166 -14.68 -26.77 46.34
N VAL A 167 -13.49 -26.76 46.92
CA VAL A 167 -12.96 -27.82 47.78
C VAL A 167 -13.02 -27.35 49.23
N SER A 168 -13.70 -28.13 50.07
CA SER A 168 -13.72 -27.97 51.52
C SER A 168 -13.09 -29.20 52.15
N ILE A 169 -12.17 -29.01 53.08
CA ILE A 169 -11.41 -30.10 53.71
C ILE A 169 -11.38 -29.93 55.22
N SER A 170 -11.40 -31.05 55.93
CA SER A 170 -11.08 -31.18 57.34
C SER A 170 -9.86 -32.09 57.48
N TYR A 171 -8.76 -31.56 58.01
CA TYR A 171 -7.48 -32.27 58.16
C TYR A 171 -7.40 -33.13 59.44
N ASP A 172 -8.42 -33.10 60.29
CA ASP A 172 -8.52 -33.96 61.48
C ASP A 172 -9.58 -35.08 61.31
N GLY A 173 -10.23 -35.14 60.14
CA GLY A 173 -11.25 -36.13 59.82
C GLY A 173 -12.65 -35.82 60.37
N THR A 174 -12.84 -34.71 61.09
CA THR A 174 -14.15 -34.29 61.62
C THR A 174 -15.04 -33.68 60.52
N GLU A 175 -16.33 -33.49 60.81
CA GLU A 175 -17.28 -32.82 59.91
C GLU A 175 -17.15 -31.29 59.86
N ASN A 176 -16.16 -30.73 60.57
CA ASN A 176 -15.87 -29.30 60.57
C ASN A 176 -15.08 -28.91 59.32
N PHE A 177 -15.78 -28.82 58.18
CA PHE A 177 -15.18 -28.40 56.93
C PHE A 177 -14.74 -26.92 56.98
N VAL A 178 -13.51 -26.65 56.54
CA VAL A 178 -13.08 -25.30 56.16
C VAL A 178 -13.13 -25.22 54.64
N GLU A 179 -13.80 -24.21 54.09
CA GLU A 179 -13.72 -23.93 52.65
C GLU A 179 -12.30 -23.47 52.33
N HIS A 180 -11.60 -24.24 51.50
CA HIS A 180 -10.16 -24.09 51.35
C HIS A 180 -9.80 -23.40 50.04
N SER A 181 -10.40 -23.83 48.93
CA SER A 181 -10.08 -23.31 47.61
C SER A 181 -11.29 -23.35 46.69
N THR A 182 -11.51 -22.26 45.93
CA THR A 182 -12.41 -22.24 44.79
C THR A 182 -11.61 -21.90 43.54
N PHE A 183 -11.75 -22.70 42.49
CA PHE A 183 -11.03 -22.54 41.21
C PHE A 183 -11.94 -22.89 40.04
N LYS A 184 -11.68 -22.30 38.87
CA LYS A 184 -12.50 -22.49 37.65
C LYS A 184 -11.73 -23.26 36.60
N ASP A 185 -12.37 -24.25 35.99
CA ASP A 185 -11.86 -24.83 34.76
C ASP A 185 -12.29 -23.96 33.58
N ILE A 186 -11.32 -23.25 32.99
CA ILE A 186 -11.54 -22.40 31.81
C ILE A 186 -11.64 -23.20 30.50
N SER A 187 -11.43 -24.52 30.55
CA SER A 187 -11.52 -25.43 29.40
C SER A 187 -12.20 -26.74 29.81
N PRO A 188 -13.50 -26.70 30.14
CA PRO A 188 -14.19 -27.80 30.81
C PRO A 188 -14.25 -29.08 29.96
N LEU A 189 -14.09 -30.23 30.63
CA LEU A 189 -14.17 -31.55 30.01
C LEU A 189 -15.62 -32.03 29.97
N ASN A 190 -16.07 -32.45 28.78
CA ASN A 190 -17.32 -33.20 28.63
C ASN A 190 -17.06 -34.69 28.90
N ILE A 191 -17.55 -35.20 30.04
CA ILE A 191 -17.37 -36.58 30.50
C ILE A 191 -18.75 -37.25 30.53
N SER A 192 -18.98 -38.19 29.62
CA SER A 192 -20.19 -39.03 29.57
C SER A 192 -19.91 -40.42 30.15
N ASN A 193 -20.96 -41.12 30.63
CA ASN A 193 -20.83 -42.44 31.28
C ASN A 193 -19.82 -42.46 32.43
N ALA A 194 -19.82 -41.40 33.24
CA ALA A 194 -18.80 -41.17 34.24
C ALA A 194 -18.79 -42.23 35.35
N MET A 195 -17.60 -42.43 35.93
CA MET A 195 -17.34 -43.28 37.07
C MET A 195 -16.63 -42.49 38.17
N PHE A 196 -17.11 -42.62 39.40
CA PHE A 196 -16.34 -42.28 40.60
C PHE A 196 -15.39 -43.44 40.91
N SER A 197 -14.12 -43.16 41.23
CA SER A 197 -13.16 -44.23 41.48
C SER A 197 -12.09 -43.91 42.52
N LEU A 198 -11.79 -44.90 43.36
CA LEU A 198 -10.66 -44.93 44.29
C LEU A 198 -9.54 -45.76 43.69
N LYS A 199 -8.33 -45.19 43.53
CA LYS A 199 -7.16 -45.90 43.02
C LYS A 199 -5.97 -45.73 43.96
N CYS A 200 -5.61 -46.81 44.64
CA CYS A 200 -4.53 -46.83 45.64
C CYS A 200 -3.25 -47.36 45.00
N PHE A 201 -2.12 -46.69 45.24
CA PHE A 201 -0.78 -47.12 44.84
C PHE A 201 0.02 -47.41 46.11
N TYR A 202 0.62 -48.60 46.23
CA TYR A 202 1.19 -49.01 47.51
C TYR A 202 2.30 -50.07 47.40
N THR A 203 3.23 -49.96 48.33
CA THR A 203 4.28 -50.96 48.59
C THR A 203 3.76 -52.10 49.47
N ASP A 204 4.55 -53.17 49.59
CA ASP A 204 4.14 -54.37 50.34
C ASP A 204 3.87 -54.07 51.83
N THR A 205 4.57 -53.09 52.40
CA THR A 205 4.40 -52.67 53.79
C THR A 205 3.21 -51.73 54.03
N ARG A 206 2.47 -51.35 52.97
CA ARG A 206 1.35 -50.40 52.98
C ARG A 206 0.06 -50.93 52.34
N LYS A 207 0.09 -52.17 51.85
CA LYS A 207 -0.99 -52.87 51.13
C LYS A 207 -2.30 -53.08 51.91
N ASP A 208 -2.30 -52.70 53.19
CA ASP A 208 -3.46 -52.80 54.07
C ASP A 208 -3.68 -51.52 54.90
N LYS A 209 -3.16 -50.38 54.47
CA LYS A 209 -3.15 -49.14 55.26
C LYS A 209 -4.00 -47.99 54.70
N PHE A 210 -4.86 -48.26 53.73
CA PHE A 210 -5.79 -47.28 53.17
C PHE A 210 -7.19 -47.57 53.69
N PHE A 211 -7.86 -46.55 54.21
CA PHE A 211 -9.18 -46.61 54.80
C PHE A 211 -10.07 -45.51 54.21
N PHE A 212 -11.31 -45.84 53.87
CA PHE A 212 -12.31 -44.89 53.36
C PHE A 212 -13.61 -45.06 54.12
N ASP A 213 -14.32 -43.96 54.28
CA ASP A 213 -15.65 -43.94 54.85
C ASP A 213 -16.47 -42.81 54.25
N ASP A 214 -17.77 -42.77 54.55
CA ASP A 214 -18.64 -41.63 54.26
C ASP A 214 -18.66 -41.16 52.80
N ILE A 215 -18.63 -42.08 51.83
CA ILE A 215 -18.59 -41.70 50.42
C ILE A 215 -19.99 -41.35 49.94
N ALA A 216 -20.19 -40.12 49.49
CA ALA A 216 -21.44 -39.63 48.91
C ALA A 216 -21.21 -38.88 47.60
N VAL A 217 -22.14 -39.06 46.66
CA VAL A 217 -22.23 -38.32 45.41
C VAL A 217 -23.64 -37.74 45.29
N ASN A 218 -23.76 -36.41 45.28
CA ASN A 218 -25.02 -35.67 45.39
C ASN A 218 -25.21 -34.68 44.22
N PHE A 219 -26.47 -34.34 43.91
CA PHE A 219 -26.82 -33.21 43.06
C PHE A 219 -27.09 -31.96 43.90
N THR A 220 -26.60 -30.80 43.45
CA THR A 220 -26.72 -29.56 44.23
C THR A 220 -27.74 -28.56 43.70
N ASN A 221 -28.26 -28.69 42.47
CA ASN A 221 -29.43 -27.98 41.90
C ASN A 221 -29.91 -28.68 40.61
N VAL A 222 -31.22 -28.89 40.43
CA VAL A 222 -31.81 -29.39 39.16
C VAL A 222 -32.21 -28.18 38.32
N ASP A 223 -31.84 -28.18 37.04
CA ASP A 223 -32.20 -27.11 36.10
C ASP A 223 -33.71 -27.10 35.82
N VAL A 224 -34.35 -25.94 35.99
CA VAL A 224 -35.80 -25.74 35.81
C VAL A 224 -36.12 -24.61 34.84
N ASP A 225 -35.11 -23.85 34.40
CA ASP A 225 -35.30 -22.75 33.46
C ASP A 225 -35.18 -23.28 32.03
N GLY A 226 -35.99 -22.76 31.11
CA GLY A 226 -35.87 -23.06 29.69
C GLY A 226 -35.01 -22.04 28.95
N PRO A 227 -34.67 -22.30 27.67
CA PRO A 227 -33.71 -21.49 26.93
C PRO A 227 -34.25 -20.07 26.67
N ASP A 228 -33.39 -19.06 26.84
CA ASP A 228 -33.64 -17.64 26.59
C ASP A 228 -32.69 -17.09 25.51
N ILE A 229 -33.18 -16.10 24.76
CA ILE A 229 -32.46 -15.48 23.65
C ILE A 229 -31.53 -14.39 24.21
N LEU A 230 -30.23 -14.56 24.02
CA LEU A 230 -29.22 -13.56 24.36
C LEU A 230 -29.07 -12.50 23.27
N GLY A 231 -29.21 -12.89 22.01
CA GLY A 231 -29.07 -11.98 20.88
C GLY A 231 -29.00 -12.70 19.53
N LEU A 232 -28.64 -11.92 18.51
CA LEU A 232 -28.53 -12.35 17.13
C LEU A 232 -27.23 -11.79 16.52
N GLU A 233 -26.56 -12.61 15.72
CA GLU A 233 -25.43 -12.26 14.89
C GLU A 233 -25.84 -12.41 13.41
N TYR A 234 -25.45 -11.46 12.57
CA TYR A 234 -25.72 -11.52 11.14
C TYR A 234 -24.65 -12.36 10.43
N VAL A 235 -25.08 -13.28 9.57
CA VAL A 235 -24.16 -14.07 8.74
C VAL A 235 -24.16 -13.54 7.31
N ASN A 236 -25.32 -13.51 6.64
CA ASN A 236 -25.51 -12.94 5.29
C ASN A 236 -27.00 -12.69 4.99
N GLU A 237 -27.36 -12.35 3.74
CA GLU A 237 -28.76 -12.07 3.35
C GLU A 237 -29.71 -13.26 3.49
N SER A 238 -29.21 -14.49 3.58
CA SER A 238 -30.03 -15.69 3.70
C SER A 238 -29.87 -16.39 5.05
N GLU A 239 -29.03 -15.88 5.96
CA GLU A 239 -28.65 -16.59 7.18
C GLU A 239 -28.40 -15.66 8.36
N ILE A 240 -28.89 -16.06 9.53
CA ILE A 240 -28.62 -15.42 10.83
C ILE A 240 -28.19 -16.47 11.85
N ALA A 241 -27.46 -16.04 12.88
CA ALA A 241 -27.06 -16.88 14.01
C ALA A 241 -27.69 -16.35 15.30
N VAL A 242 -28.52 -17.16 15.96
CA VAL A 242 -29.20 -16.82 17.22
C VAL A 242 -28.37 -17.36 18.38
N LEU A 243 -28.11 -16.51 19.37
CA LEU A 243 -27.38 -16.85 20.58
C LEU A 243 -28.37 -17.11 21.71
N MET A 244 -28.27 -18.28 22.33
CA MET A 244 -29.09 -18.73 23.45
C MET A 244 -28.23 -18.80 24.72
N ASN A 245 -28.86 -18.67 25.89
CA ASN A 245 -28.17 -18.81 27.18
C ASN A 245 -27.76 -20.27 27.51
N GLU A 246 -28.31 -21.25 26.80
CA GLU A 246 -28.07 -22.69 26.98
C GLU A 246 -28.40 -23.50 25.72
N GLU A 247 -28.10 -24.80 25.73
CA GLU A 247 -28.36 -25.70 24.59
C GLU A 247 -29.85 -26.00 24.40
N VAL A 248 -30.35 -25.74 23.19
CA VAL A 248 -31.73 -26.05 22.79
C VAL A 248 -31.85 -27.50 22.31
N ASP A 249 -32.94 -28.17 22.68
CA ASP A 249 -33.34 -29.43 22.03
C ASP A 249 -33.80 -29.13 20.60
N LEU A 250 -33.00 -29.56 19.63
CA LEU A 250 -33.27 -29.34 18.20
C LEU A 250 -34.61 -29.92 17.75
N ASN A 251 -35.14 -30.95 18.43
CA ASN A 251 -36.46 -31.51 18.12
C ASN A 251 -37.61 -30.56 18.49
N SER A 252 -37.36 -29.59 19.37
CA SER A 252 -38.33 -28.54 19.71
C SER A 252 -38.40 -27.41 18.67
N LEU A 253 -37.47 -27.35 17.71
CA LEU A 253 -37.36 -26.29 16.69
C LEU A 253 -38.21 -26.60 15.44
N ILE A 254 -39.52 -26.72 15.62
CA ILE A 254 -40.45 -27.07 14.53
C ILE A 254 -40.81 -25.82 13.71
N ILE A 255 -40.52 -25.82 12.41
CA ILE A 255 -40.90 -24.75 11.47
C ILE A 255 -42.28 -25.06 10.84
N PRO A 256 -43.22 -24.10 10.74
CA PRO A 256 -43.21 -22.75 11.32
C PRO A 256 -43.83 -22.69 12.73
N THR A 257 -44.24 -23.83 13.29
CA THR A 257 -45.07 -23.90 14.51
C THR A 257 -44.39 -23.27 15.74
N ASN A 258 -43.14 -23.66 16.00
CA ASN A 258 -42.35 -23.21 17.13
C ASN A 258 -41.34 -22.14 16.73
N VAL A 259 -40.95 -22.06 15.44
CA VAL A 259 -40.06 -21.01 14.94
C VAL A 259 -40.64 -20.38 13.68
N SER A 260 -40.88 -19.07 13.70
CA SER A 260 -41.43 -18.31 12.55
C SER A 260 -40.89 -16.89 12.50
N VAL A 261 -40.99 -16.22 11.34
CA VAL A 261 -40.52 -14.84 11.16
C VAL A 261 -41.62 -13.98 10.55
N GLU A 262 -41.81 -12.77 11.08
CA GLU A 262 -42.66 -11.72 10.51
C GLU A 262 -41.84 -10.50 10.08
N PRO A 263 -42.20 -9.78 9.00
CA PRO A 263 -43.16 -10.18 7.97
C PRO A 263 -42.74 -11.48 7.29
N SER A 264 -43.73 -12.26 6.83
CA SER A 264 -43.57 -13.67 6.43
C SER A 264 -42.40 -13.90 5.47
N THR A 265 -41.33 -14.50 5.97
CA THR A 265 -40.21 -15.06 5.20
C THR A 265 -40.10 -16.56 5.51
N LEU A 266 -39.94 -17.39 4.48
CA LEU A 266 -39.85 -18.84 4.64
C LEU A 266 -38.48 -19.23 5.22
N ILE A 267 -38.46 -19.97 6.34
CA ILE A 267 -37.26 -20.59 6.91
C ILE A 267 -37.02 -21.92 6.19
N SER A 268 -35.81 -22.12 5.66
CA SER A 268 -35.41 -23.35 4.97
C SER A 268 -34.80 -24.39 5.92
N ASN A 269 -34.06 -23.95 6.95
CA ASN A 269 -33.39 -24.83 7.89
C ASN A 269 -33.10 -24.11 9.22
N ILE A 270 -33.07 -24.87 10.32
CA ILE A 270 -32.48 -24.45 11.60
C ILE A 270 -31.53 -25.55 12.08
N GLY A 271 -30.30 -25.19 12.43
CA GLY A 271 -29.29 -26.15 12.90
C GLY A 271 -28.31 -25.56 13.92
N ALA A 272 -27.65 -26.43 14.68
CA ALA A 272 -26.59 -26.03 15.61
C ALA A 272 -25.30 -25.65 14.86
N ILE A 273 -24.66 -24.56 15.27
CA ILE A 273 -23.36 -24.13 14.71
C ILE A 273 -22.26 -24.92 15.42
N ASN A 274 -21.38 -25.60 14.67
CA ASN A 274 -20.27 -26.40 15.24
C ASN A 274 -20.71 -27.45 16.28
N ASN A 275 -21.91 -28.02 16.12
CA ASN A 275 -22.56 -28.93 17.08
C ASN A 275 -22.87 -28.31 18.46
N ASP A 276 -22.87 -26.98 18.58
CA ASP A 276 -23.28 -26.24 19.78
C ASP A 276 -24.72 -25.74 19.60
N ALA A 277 -25.67 -26.36 20.32
CA ALA A 277 -27.08 -26.02 20.23
C ALA A 277 -27.48 -24.77 21.05
N SER A 278 -26.51 -24.08 21.69
CA SER A 278 -26.71 -22.73 22.21
C SER A 278 -26.54 -21.66 21.12
N ARG A 279 -26.03 -22.04 19.94
CA ARG A 279 -25.86 -21.18 18.77
C ARG A 279 -26.61 -21.76 17.59
N LEU A 280 -27.76 -21.18 17.24
CA LEU A 280 -28.64 -21.68 16.19
C LEU A 280 -28.45 -20.90 14.89
N LYS A 281 -28.11 -21.58 13.81
CA LYS A 281 -28.13 -21.01 12.46
C LYS A 281 -29.54 -21.14 11.89
N ILE A 282 -30.15 -20.03 11.50
CA ILE A 282 -31.42 -20.01 10.79
C ILE A 282 -31.15 -19.59 9.35
N SER A 283 -31.54 -20.45 8.41
CA SER A 283 -31.44 -20.20 6.96
C SER A 283 -32.81 -19.89 6.39
N PHE A 284 -32.86 -18.94 5.46
CA PHE A 284 -34.08 -18.50 4.78
C PHE A 284 -34.12 -19.02 3.33
N VAL A 285 -35.32 -19.26 2.81
CA VAL A 285 -35.53 -19.63 1.40
C VAL A 285 -35.34 -18.40 0.51
N ASN A 286 -35.91 -17.26 0.94
CA ASN A 286 -35.78 -15.98 0.23
C ASN A 286 -34.83 -15.08 1.01
N PRO A 287 -33.93 -14.33 0.34
CA PRO A 287 -33.08 -13.35 0.99
C PRO A 287 -33.89 -12.32 1.79
N LEU A 288 -33.38 -11.95 2.97
CA LEU A 288 -33.89 -10.85 3.78
C LEU A 288 -33.72 -9.53 3.02
N ILE A 289 -34.70 -8.65 3.17
CA ILE A 289 -34.71 -7.33 2.54
C ILE A 289 -33.92 -6.37 3.43
N SER A 290 -32.92 -5.71 2.83
CA SER A 290 -32.09 -4.74 3.54
C SER A 290 -32.91 -3.56 4.06
N GLY A 291 -32.71 -3.17 5.32
CA GLY A 291 -33.43 -2.11 6.02
C GLY A 291 -34.81 -2.50 6.53
N GLN A 292 -35.32 -3.69 6.24
CA GLN A 292 -36.61 -4.15 6.73
C GLN A 292 -36.48 -4.69 8.17
N LEU A 293 -37.41 -4.29 9.03
CA LEU A 293 -37.55 -4.82 10.38
C LEU A 293 -38.31 -6.16 10.33
N TYR A 294 -37.77 -7.15 11.00
CA TYR A 294 -38.29 -8.49 11.17
C TYR A 294 -38.43 -8.83 12.66
N THR A 295 -39.36 -9.72 12.99
CA THR A 295 -39.52 -10.33 14.32
C THR A 295 -39.42 -11.84 14.17
N LEU A 296 -38.46 -12.45 14.85
CA LEU A 296 -38.28 -13.90 14.94
C LEU A 296 -38.97 -14.42 16.19
N PHE A 297 -39.91 -15.34 16.03
CA PHE A 297 -40.66 -15.96 17.12
C PHE A 297 -40.12 -17.35 17.48
N PHE A 298 -40.02 -17.64 18.77
CA PHE A 298 -39.64 -18.92 19.37
C PHE A 298 -40.71 -19.38 20.37
N LYS A 299 -41.70 -20.13 19.90
CA LYS A 299 -42.79 -20.65 20.74
C LYS A 299 -42.47 -22.06 21.21
N GLN A 300 -42.58 -22.30 22.51
CA GLN A 300 -42.50 -23.66 23.09
C GLN A 300 -41.18 -24.41 22.78
N ILE A 301 -40.09 -23.68 22.54
CA ILE A 301 -38.77 -24.31 22.39
C ILE A 301 -38.29 -24.80 23.76
N LYS A 302 -37.51 -25.88 23.77
CA LYS A 302 -37.10 -26.57 25.00
C LYS A 302 -35.60 -26.72 25.08
N ASP A 303 -35.07 -26.79 26.29
CA ASP A 303 -33.73 -27.31 26.53
C ASP A 303 -33.72 -28.85 26.41
N ARG A 304 -32.55 -29.47 26.61
CA ARG A 304 -32.42 -30.95 26.64
C ARG A 304 -33.05 -31.62 27.86
N LYS A 305 -33.45 -30.86 28.88
CA LYS A 305 -34.12 -31.35 30.10
C LYS A 305 -35.65 -31.25 30.00
N GLY A 306 -36.17 -30.61 28.96
CA GLY A 306 -37.58 -30.44 28.67
C GLY A 306 -38.18 -29.13 29.19
N ASN A 307 -37.38 -28.23 29.77
CA ASN A 307 -37.81 -26.92 30.25
C ASN A 307 -38.11 -26.00 29.06
N ILE A 308 -39.16 -25.20 29.15
CA ILE A 308 -39.70 -24.42 28.01
C ILE A 308 -39.25 -22.95 28.10
N SER A 309 -38.90 -22.34 26.95
CA SER A 309 -38.53 -20.94 26.87
C SER A 309 -39.60 -19.99 27.40
N ILE A 310 -39.14 -18.93 28.08
CA ILE A 310 -40.01 -17.86 28.61
C ILE A 310 -40.18 -16.74 27.58
N ARG A 311 -39.10 -16.35 26.89
CA ARG A 311 -39.14 -15.36 25.82
C ARG A 311 -39.53 -16.03 24.50
N ASP A 312 -40.46 -15.41 23.80
CA ASP A 312 -41.06 -15.98 22.59
C ASP A 312 -40.76 -15.22 21.31
N SER A 313 -39.99 -14.12 21.37
CA SER A 313 -39.64 -13.31 20.19
C SER A 313 -38.40 -12.42 20.36
N ILE A 314 -37.79 -12.04 19.23
CA ILE A 314 -36.73 -11.04 19.11
C ILE A 314 -36.86 -10.25 17.79
N ASP A 315 -36.73 -8.93 17.85
CA ASP A 315 -36.70 -8.06 16.68
C ASP A 315 -35.30 -7.93 16.10
N PHE A 316 -35.19 -7.91 14.77
CA PHE A 316 -33.94 -7.72 14.04
C PHE A 316 -34.17 -7.07 12.68
N SER A 317 -33.18 -6.39 12.12
CA SER A 317 -33.24 -5.88 10.75
C SER A 317 -31.99 -6.26 9.98
N TYR A 318 -32.11 -6.77 8.75
CA TYR A 318 -30.96 -7.04 7.90
C TYR A 318 -30.47 -5.73 7.27
N THR A 319 -29.16 -5.45 7.30
CA THR A 319 -28.57 -4.42 6.44
C THR A 319 -27.54 -5.10 5.55
N LYS A 320 -27.77 -5.03 4.23
CA LYS A 320 -26.82 -5.57 3.26
C LYS A 320 -25.54 -4.76 3.30
N LYS A 321 -24.47 -5.38 3.80
CA LYS A 321 -23.11 -4.88 3.58
C LYS A 321 -22.80 -5.04 2.09
N ILE A 322 -22.45 -3.94 1.47
CA ILE A 322 -22.07 -3.90 0.06
C ILE A 322 -20.62 -4.31 -0.01
N SER A 323 -20.32 -5.32 -0.82
CA SER A 323 -18.94 -5.62 -1.18
C SER A 323 -18.46 -4.51 -2.09
N THR A 324 -17.60 -3.63 -1.58
CA THR A 324 -16.99 -2.57 -2.37
C THR A 324 -16.01 -3.17 -3.37
N LYS A 325 -16.11 -2.76 -4.63
CA LYS A 325 -15.17 -3.10 -5.69
C LYS A 325 -14.20 -1.94 -5.92
N LYS A 326 -13.13 -2.24 -6.66
CA LYS A 326 -12.19 -1.24 -7.15
C LYS A 326 -12.94 -0.06 -7.76
N HIS A 327 -12.59 1.15 -7.33
CA HIS A 327 -13.19 2.45 -7.70
C HIS A 327 -14.62 2.75 -7.22
N ASP A 328 -15.24 1.91 -6.37
CA ASP A 328 -16.53 2.29 -5.74
C ASP A 328 -16.36 3.46 -4.76
N ILE A 329 -15.22 3.48 -4.05
CA ILE A 329 -14.74 4.60 -3.24
C ILE A 329 -13.42 5.09 -3.84
N ILE A 330 -13.33 6.38 -4.14
CA ILE A 330 -12.14 7.02 -4.71
C ILE A 330 -11.70 8.20 -3.85
N ILE A 331 -10.42 8.54 -3.93
CA ILE A 331 -9.85 9.76 -3.36
C ILE A 331 -10.10 10.88 -4.38
N THR A 332 -10.75 11.97 -3.98
CA THR A 332 -11.10 13.08 -4.90
C THR A 332 -10.34 14.36 -4.62
N GLU A 333 -9.88 14.56 -3.38
CA GLU A 333 -9.18 15.77 -3.00
C GLU A 333 -8.24 15.47 -1.83
N PHE A 334 -7.07 16.11 -1.77
CA PHE A 334 -6.21 16.08 -0.59
C PHE A 334 -5.35 17.33 -0.46
N MET A 335 -4.99 17.68 0.77
CA MET A 335 -4.10 18.80 1.09
C MET A 335 -2.76 18.25 1.59
N ALA A 336 -1.72 18.31 0.76
CA ALA A 336 -0.38 17.88 1.11
C ALA A 336 0.43 19.00 1.78
N ASP A 337 0.34 20.22 1.24
CA ASP A 337 1.06 21.38 1.79
C ASP A 337 0.08 22.47 2.24
N PRO A 338 -0.34 22.48 3.52
CA PRO A 338 -1.29 23.48 4.01
C PRO A 338 -0.69 24.88 4.26
N SER A 339 0.63 25.05 4.12
CA SER A 339 1.33 26.30 4.46
C SER A 339 2.12 26.86 3.26
N PRO A 340 2.01 28.16 2.94
CA PRO A 340 1.27 29.18 3.66
C PRO A 340 -0.23 29.05 3.45
N THR A 341 -1.00 29.23 4.51
CA THR A 341 -2.45 29.06 4.47
C THR A 341 -3.15 30.10 3.59
N VAL A 342 -4.10 29.63 2.78
CA VAL A 342 -5.02 30.50 2.01
C VAL A 342 -6.28 30.81 2.85
N ALA A 343 -7.25 29.89 2.93
CA ALA A 343 -8.44 30.06 3.77
C ALA A 343 -8.90 28.77 4.46
N LEU A 344 -8.43 27.61 4.02
CA LEU A 344 -8.67 26.34 4.70
C LEU A 344 -7.84 26.23 6.00
N PRO A 345 -8.22 25.33 6.93
CA PRO A 345 -7.38 25.01 8.08
C PRO A 345 -5.94 24.63 7.67
N GLU A 346 -4.93 25.07 8.44
CA GLU A 346 -3.50 24.77 8.19
C GLU A 346 -3.14 23.33 8.61
N VAL A 347 -3.87 22.34 8.07
CA VAL A 347 -3.72 20.91 8.38
C VAL A 347 -4.04 20.05 7.16
N GLU A 348 -3.39 18.90 7.07
CA GLU A 348 -3.61 17.91 6.00
C GLU A 348 -5.00 17.24 6.13
N TYR A 349 -5.56 16.86 4.98
CA TYR A 349 -6.75 16.01 4.89
C TYR A 349 -6.75 15.21 3.59
N VAL A 350 -7.58 14.16 3.57
CA VAL A 350 -7.91 13.37 2.37
C VAL A 350 -9.42 13.29 2.28
N GLU A 351 -9.98 13.58 1.13
CA GLU A 351 -11.39 13.43 0.83
C GLU A 351 -11.65 12.14 0.04
N LEU A 352 -12.68 11.41 0.45
CA LEU A 352 -13.21 10.27 -0.31
C LEU A 352 -14.56 10.61 -0.91
N TYR A 353 -14.83 10.09 -2.10
CA TYR A 353 -16.12 10.12 -2.77
C TYR A 353 -16.68 8.71 -2.97
N ASN A 354 -17.97 8.56 -2.73
CA ASN A 354 -18.71 7.34 -3.01
C ASN A 354 -19.47 7.45 -4.33
N GLY A 355 -18.94 6.79 -5.37
CA GLY A 355 -19.52 6.82 -6.72
C GLY A 355 -20.71 5.88 -6.93
N VAL A 356 -21.06 5.05 -5.95
CA VAL A 356 -22.19 4.12 -6.08
C VAL A 356 -23.48 4.69 -5.50
N SER A 357 -24.61 4.17 -5.98
CA SER A 357 -25.97 4.62 -5.61
C SER A 357 -26.42 4.21 -4.21
N GLN A 358 -25.51 3.68 -3.39
CA GLN A 358 -25.81 3.11 -2.08
C GLN A 358 -24.82 3.63 -1.03
N ARG A 359 -25.26 3.73 0.23
CA ARG A 359 -24.41 4.11 1.36
C ARG A 359 -23.39 3.01 1.66
N ILE A 360 -22.13 3.37 1.85
CA ILE A 360 -21.05 2.46 2.22
C ILE A 360 -20.64 2.69 3.68
N ASP A 361 -20.52 1.61 4.45
CA ASP A 361 -19.92 1.61 5.79
C ASP A 361 -18.40 1.52 5.65
N LEU A 362 -17.68 2.51 6.17
CA LEU A 362 -16.22 2.59 6.11
C LEU A 362 -15.55 1.97 7.34
N THR A 363 -16.31 1.32 8.21
CA THR A 363 -15.78 0.64 9.39
C THR A 363 -14.77 -0.43 8.98
N ASN A 364 -13.56 -0.34 9.54
CA ASN A 364 -12.39 -1.16 9.27
C ASN A 364 -11.71 -0.94 7.89
N PHE A 365 -12.09 0.09 7.15
CA PHE A 365 -11.33 0.52 5.96
C PHE A 365 -10.02 1.16 6.42
N ASN A 366 -9.03 1.25 5.53
CA ASN A 366 -7.73 1.85 5.83
C ASN A 366 -7.35 2.88 4.78
N LEU A 367 -7.11 4.12 5.20
CA LEU A 367 -6.28 5.06 4.46
C LEU A 367 -4.83 4.63 4.65
N ALA A 368 -4.03 4.56 3.60
CA ALA A 368 -2.65 4.12 3.69
C ALA A 368 -1.74 5.01 2.85
N ASP A 369 -0.47 5.02 3.22
CA ASP A 369 0.64 5.57 2.45
C ASP A 369 1.79 4.55 2.40
N ALA A 370 2.95 4.93 1.87
CA ALA A 370 4.13 4.07 1.87
C ALA A 370 4.65 3.74 3.29
N SER A 371 4.26 4.51 4.31
CA SER A 371 4.69 4.37 5.70
C SER A 371 3.81 3.41 6.51
N GLY A 372 2.53 3.25 6.16
CA GLY A 372 1.64 2.33 6.85
C GLY A 372 0.15 2.47 6.54
N LYS A 373 -0.66 1.80 7.36
CA LYS A 373 -2.13 1.77 7.28
C LYS A 373 -2.76 2.51 8.46
N HIS A 374 -3.79 3.30 8.19
CA HIS A 374 -4.52 4.14 9.13
C HIS A 374 -6.00 3.74 9.15
N LEU A 375 -6.39 3.07 10.24
CA LEU A 375 -7.70 2.45 10.39
C LEU A 375 -8.82 3.47 10.58
N ILE A 376 -9.86 3.35 9.77
CA ILE A 376 -11.16 3.98 9.96
C ILE A 376 -11.98 3.12 10.94
N ARG A 377 -12.03 3.54 12.22
CA ARG A 377 -12.68 2.75 13.27
C ARG A 377 -14.20 2.63 13.12
N SER A 378 -14.83 3.69 12.59
CA SER A 378 -16.27 3.74 12.39
C SER A 378 -16.63 4.95 11.53
N GLY A 379 -17.61 4.78 10.65
CA GLY A 379 -18.14 5.87 9.84
C GLY A 379 -18.81 5.32 8.60
N PHE A 380 -19.56 6.17 7.89
CA PHE A 380 -20.18 5.80 6.63
C PHE A 380 -20.08 6.96 5.65
N ILE A 381 -20.20 6.66 4.37
CA ILE A 381 -20.32 7.65 3.30
C ILE A 381 -21.61 7.37 2.54
N ASP A 382 -22.44 8.42 2.40
CA ASP A 382 -23.73 8.30 1.71
C ASP A 382 -23.52 8.12 0.20
N ALA A 383 -24.55 7.66 -0.51
CA ALA A 383 -24.49 7.50 -1.97
C ALA A 383 -24.18 8.85 -2.65
N ASN A 384 -23.30 8.86 -3.66
CA ASN A 384 -22.92 10.07 -4.42
C ASN A 384 -22.53 11.25 -3.52
N SER A 385 -21.82 10.97 -2.42
CA SER A 385 -21.46 11.97 -1.40
C SER A 385 -19.98 11.88 -1.04
N PHE A 386 -19.47 12.93 -0.38
CA PHE A 386 -18.08 13.07 0.05
C PHE A 386 -17.92 12.85 1.56
N VAL A 387 -16.71 12.47 1.99
CA VAL A 387 -16.30 12.47 3.40
C VAL A 387 -14.85 12.91 3.53
N ILE A 388 -14.60 13.77 4.51
CA ILE A 388 -13.27 14.29 4.83
C ILE A 388 -12.64 13.40 5.90
N LEU A 389 -11.45 12.87 5.62
CA LEU A 389 -10.58 12.19 6.57
C LEU A 389 -9.49 13.17 7.04
N CYS A 390 -9.30 13.27 8.35
CA CYS A 390 -8.25 14.07 8.94
C CYS A 390 -7.80 13.45 10.27
N ASN A 391 -6.77 14.00 10.90
CA ASN A 391 -6.41 13.60 12.25
C ASN A 391 -7.58 13.88 13.23
N GLN A 392 -7.80 12.98 14.20
CA GLN A 392 -8.87 13.08 15.18
C GLN A 392 -8.89 14.42 15.95
N LYS A 393 -7.72 15.04 16.17
CA LYS A 393 -7.60 16.35 16.83
C LYS A 393 -8.16 17.50 15.97
N ASP A 394 -8.13 17.35 14.65
CA ASP A 394 -8.46 18.39 13.67
C ASP A 394 -9.90 18.31 13.16
N THR A 395 -10.64 17.28 13.56
CA THR A 395 -12.03 17.04 13.15
C THR A 395 -12.95 18.25 13.35
N ASN A 396 -12.76 19.02 14.43
CA ASN A 396 -13.59 20.20 14.68
C ASN A 396 -13.36 21.33 13.66
N GLN A 397 -12.18 21.40 13.04
CA GLN A 397 -11.84 22.41 12.04
C GLN A 397 -12.54 22.12 10.70
N PHE A 398 -12.76 20.84 10.36
CA PHE A 398 -13.39 20.42 9.10
C PHE A 398 -14.92 20.27 9.18
N LYS A 399 -15.52 20.20 10.37
CA LYS A 399 -16.99 20.09 10.54
C LYS A 399 -17.82 21.12 9.76
N PRO A 400 -17.39 22.40 9.61
CA PRO A 400 -18.13 23.37 8.83
C PRO A 400 -18.20 23.08 7.32
N PHE A 401 -17.29 22.25 6.81
CA PHE A 401 -17.14 21.99 5.37
C PHE A 401 -17.96 20.79 4.90
N GLY A 402 -18.13 19.77 5.75
CA GLY A 402 -18.92 18.60 5.40
C GLY A 402 -18.86 17.48 6.44
N LYS A 403 -19.11 16.26 5.98
CA LYS A 403 -19.01 15.06 6.82
C LYS A 403 -17.53 14.75 7.08
N VAL A 404 -17.17 14.56 8.35
CA VAL A 404 -15.77 14.32 8.75
C VAL A 404 -15.65 13.04 9.56
N ILE A 405 -14.63 12.25 9.26
CA ILE A 405 -14.19 11.11 10.06
C ILE A 405 -12.77 11.40 10.55
N GLY A 406 -12.62 11.52 11.87
CA GLY A 406 -11.31 11.69 12.51
C GLY A 406 -10.60 10.36 12.69
N LEU A 407 -9.33 10.28 12.29
CA LEU A 407 -8.49 9.10 12.47
C LEU A 407 -7.59 9.25 13.69
N SER A 408 -7.46 8.20 14.51
CA SER A 408 -6.56 8.22 15.68
C SER A 408 -5.09 8.32 15.29
N SER A 409 -4.77 7.94 14.05
CA SER A 409 -3.48 8.13 13.39
C SER A 409 -3.79 8.52 11.94
N PHE A 410 -3.11 9.53 11.41
CA PHE A 410 -3.29 10.04 10.05
C PHE A 410 -1.91 10.05 9.36
N PRO A 411 -1.81 9.70 8.05
CA PRO A 411 -0.53 9.72 7.34
C PRO A 411 0.03 11.14 7.26
N SER A 412 1.35 11.28 7.22
CA SER A 412 2.00 12.57 6.96
C SER A 412 2.25 12.64 5.47
N ILE A 413 1.53 13.50 4.76
CA ILE A 413 1.55 13.57 3.30
C ILE A 413 2.70 14.49 2.90
N ASN A 414 3.73 13.94 2.25
CA ASN A 414 4.92 14.73 1.91
C ASN A 414 4.61 15.80 0.84
N ASN A 415 4.97 17.06 1.10
CA ASN A 415 4.68 18.20 0.22
C ASN A 415 5.20 18.01 -1.22
N SER A 416 6.39 17.42 -1.38
CA SER A 416 7.03 17.23 -2.70
C SER A 416 6.48 16.06 -3.50
N GLY A 417 5.67 15.20 -2.88
CA GLY A 417 5.11 14.00 -3.49
C GLY A 417 5.02 12.83 -2.52
N ASP A 418 3.95 12.05 -2.64
CA ASP A 418 3.66 10.89 -1.81
C ASP A 418 2.75 9.89 -2.55
N GLN A 419 2.55 8.71 -1.97
CA GLN A 419 1.62 7.70 -2.45
C GLN A 419 0.49 7.49 -1.45
N LEU A 420 -0.76 7.51 -1.92
CA LEU A 420 -1.95 7.34 -1.10
C LEU A 420 -2.83 6.20 -1.63
N TYR A 421 -3.40 5.43 -0.71
CA TYR A 421 -4.30 4.32 -1.03
C TYR A 421 -5.51 4.27 -0.09
N ILE A 422 -6.63 3.79 -0.59
CA ILE A 422 -7.78 3.40 0.22
C ILE A 422 -8.05 1.90 0.07
N LEU A 423 -8.04 1.19 1.20
CA LEU A 423 -8.25 -0.25 1.27
C LEU A 423 -9.58 -0.54 1.99
N ASN A 424 -10.32 -1.55 1.53
CA ASN A 424 -11.53 -2.00 2.21
C ASN A 424 -11.21 -2.82 3.49
N GLU A 425 -12.25 -3.32 4.16
CA GLU A 425 -12.13 -4.11 5.39
C GLU A 425 -11.43 -5.47 5.23
N LEU A 426 -11.36 -5.98 3.99
CA LEU A 426 -10.64 -7.20 3.63
C LEU A 426 -9.18 -6.92 3.24
N GLY A 427 -8.78 -5.64 3.16
CA GLY A 427 -7.46 -5.21 2.71
C GLY A 427 -7.31 -5.15 1.19
N GLU A 428 -8.40 -5.22 0.43
CA GLU A 428 -8.41 -5.08 -1.03
C GLU A 428 -8.30 -3.61 -1.42
N LEU A 429 -7.54 -3.33 -2.47
CA LEU A 429 -7.30 -1.97 -2.97
C LEU A 429 -8.52 -1.43 -3.71
N LEU A 430 -9.05 -0.30 -3.24
CA LEU A 430 -10.16 0.39 -3.89
C LEU A 430 -9.67 1.51 -4.83
N HIS A 431 -8.71 2.32 -4.40
CA HIS A 431 -8.12 3.40 -5.18
C HIS A 431 -6.70 3.72 -4.71
N GLU A 432 -5.82 4.09 -5.64
CA GLU A 432 -4.42 4.46 -5.40
C GLU A 432 -4.03 5.67 -6.26
N LEU A 433 -3.11 6.50 -5.76
CA LEU A 433 -2.45 7.57 -6.52
C LEU A 433 -1.03 7.79 -5.99
N GLU A 434 -0.14 8.25 -6.87
CA GLU A 434 1.19 8.77 -6.53
C GLU A 434 1.31 10.16 -7.14
N PHE A 435 1.51 11.18 -6.30
CA PHE A 435 1.60 12.57 -6.77
C PHE A 435 3.00 13.14 -6.56
N ASP A 436 3.30 14.20 -7.31
CA ASP A 436 4.45 15.08 -7.10
C ASP A 436 4.03 16.54 -7.35
N LEU A 437 4.96 17.49 -7.21
CA LEU A 437 4.68 18.91 -7.40
C LEU A 437 4.13 19.26 -8.80
N SER A 438 4.41 18.46 -9.85
CA SER A 438 3.91 18.72 -11.19
C SER A 438 2.38 18.63 -11.30
N TRP A 439 1.74 17.87 -10.40
CA TRP A 439 0.28 17.71 -10.36
C TRP A 439 -0.45 19.03 -10.08
N TYR A 440 0.20 20.01 -9.43
CA TYR A 440 -0.41 21.32 -9.19
C TYR A 440 -0.64 22.10 -10.49
N GLN A 441 0.16 21.83 -11.53
CA GLN A 441 0.18 22.56 -12.81
C GLN A 441 0.35 24.07 -12.64
N SER A 442 0.94 24.49 -11.52
CA SER A 442 1.09 25.88 -11.11
C SER A 442 2.19 25.96 -10.07
N SER A 443 3.29 26.63 -10.42
CA SER A 443 4.43 26.85 -9.51
C SER A 443 4.04 27.68 -8.29
N THR A 444 3.05 28.57 -8.41
CA THR A 444 2.58 29.40 -7.28
C THR A 444 1.67 28.64 -6.32
N LYS A 445 0.85 27.70 -6.82
CA LYS A 445 -0.03 26.90 -5.95
C LYS A 445 0.70 25.71 -5.33
N SER A 446 1.78 25.24 -5.95
CA SER A 446 2.65 24.21 -5.36
C SER A 446 3.45 24.70 -4.16
N ASP A 447 3.51 26.01 -3.91
CA ASP A 447 4.19 26.61 -2.75
C ASP A 447 3.36 26.52 -1.45
N GLY A 448 2.14 25.97 -1.51
CA GLY A 448 1.31 25.62 -0.36
C GLY A 448 -0.02 26.37 -0.24
N GLY A 449 -0.89 25.85 0.63
CA GLY A 449 -2.24 26.35 0.91
C GLY A 449 -3.32 25.95 -0.09
N TYR A 450 -2.98 25.15 -1.11
CA TYR A 450 -3.91 24.64 -2.12
C TYR A 450 -3.98 23.10 -2.07
N SER A 451 -5.19 22.54 -2.16
CA SER A 451 -5.40 21.10 -2.34
C SER A 451 -5.19 20.70 -3.79
N LEU A 452 -4.83 19.43 -3.98
CA LEU A 452 -4.94 18.75 -5.28
C LEU A 452 -6.33 18.16 -5.41
N GLU A 453 -6.99 18.45 -6.52
CA GLU A 453 -8.36 18.06 -6.82
C GLU A 453 -8.42 17.20 -8.08
N MET A 454 -9.14 16.08 -8.01
CA MET A 454 -9.48 15.25 -9.16
C MET A 454 -10.43 16.02 -10.07
N SER A 455 -10.11 16.07 -11.35
CA SER A 455 -10.90 16.76 -12.37
C SER A 455 -12.05 15.90 -12.86
N ASN A 456 -11.90 14.58 -12.97
CA ASN A 456 -12.97 13.72 -13.47
C ASN A 456 -12.93 12.31 -12.87
N PRO A 457 -13.95 11.89 -12.10
CA PRO A 457 -13.99 10.55 -11.48
C PRO A 457 -14.11 9.40 -12.49
N ASN A 458 -14.39 9.70 -13.77
CA ASN A 458 -14.46 8.70 -14.84
C ASN A 458 -13.17 8.58 -15.63
N HIS A 459 -12.11 9.37 -15.34
CA HIS A 459 -10.81 9.36 -16.06
C HIS A 459 -9.67 8.86 -15.14
N LEU A 460 -9.95 7.84 -14.33
CA LEU A 460 -9.04 7.36 -13.27
C LEU A 460 -7.66 6.90 -13.80
N CYS A 461 -7.56 6.51 -15.08
CA CYS A 461 -6.32 6.04 -15.68
C CYS A 461 -5.40 7.18 -16.15
N LYS A 462 -5.86 8.43 -16.14
CA LYS A 462 -5.09 9.59 -16.63
C LYS A 462 -4.13 10.18 -15.60
N SER A 463 -3.93 9.51 -14.46
CA SER A 463 -2.99 9.85 -13.37
C SER A 463 -2.82 11.37 -13.22
N ASN A 464 -1.62 11.94 -13.41
CA ASN A 464 -1.34 13.36 -13.25
C ASN A 464 -2.21 14.32 -14.10
N ARG A 465 -2.73 13.89 -15.25
CA ARG A 465 -3.56 14.74 -16.13
C ARG A 465 -5.00 14.87 -15.63
N ASN A 466 -5.42 13.99 -14.72
CA ASN A 466 -6.74 14.05 -14.11
C ASN A 466 -6.74 14.84 -12.78
N TRP A 467 -5.62 15.46 -12.42
CA TRP A 467 -5.48 16.22 -11.19
C TRP A 467 -4.90 17.59 -11.47
N SER A 468 -5.36 18.59 -10.72
CA SER A 468 -4.78 19.93 -10.72
C SER A 468 -4.99 20.60 -9.37
N ALA A 469 -4.25 21.67 -9.10
CA ALA A 469 -4.47 22.46 -7.90
C ALA A 469 -5.85 23.12 -7.92
N SER A 470 -6.51 23.20 -6.75
CA SER A 470 -7.82 23.82 -6.61
C SER A 470 -7.90 25.20 -7.26
N ASN A 471 -8.94 25.44 -8.05
CA ASN A 471 -9.34 26.75 -8.54
C ASN A 471 -10.28 27.49 -7.57
N ASN A 472 -10.63 26.88 -6.44
CA ASN A 472 -11.42 27.54 -5.42
C ASN A 472 -10.61 28.65 -4.73
N PRO A 473 -11.16 29.87 -4.56
CA PRO A 473 -10.47 30.95 -3.85
C PRO A 473 -10.07 30.63 -2.40
N SER A 474 -10.67 29.62 -1.77
CA SER A 474 -10.31 29.18 -0.43
C SER A 474 -9.08 28.27 -0.38
N GLY A 475 -8.60 27.80 -1.53
CA GLY A 475 -7.50 26.85 -1.65
C GLY A 475 -7.94 25.39 -1.76
N GLY A 476 -9.23 25.08 -1.66
CA GLY A 476 -9.76 23.72 -1.82
C GLY A 476 -11.28 23.66 -1.64
N THR A 477 -11.86 22.47 -1.81
CA THR A 477 -13.29 22.19 -1.76
C THR A 477 -13.69 21.05 -0.82
N PRO A 478 -13.09 20.91 0.38
CA PRO A 478 -13.37 19.76 1.25
C PRO A 478 -14.88 19.63 1.54
N GLY A 479 -15.41 18.43 1.38
CA GLY A 479 -16.82 18.09 1.54
C GLY A 479 -17.73 18.53 0.39
N GLN A 480 -17.19 19.08 -0.70
CA GLN A 480 -17.93 19.63 -1.83
C GLN A 480 -17.44 19.07 -3.17
N LEU A 481 -18.12 19.41 -4.26
CA LEU A 481 -17.67 19.07 -5.60
C LEU A 481 -16.39 19.86 -5.92
N ASN A 482 -15.37 19.19 -6.44
CA ASN A 482 -14.12 19.85 -6.83
C ASN A 482 -14.35 21.00 -7.79
N SER A 483 -13.52 22.04 -7.66
CA SER A 483 -13.55 23.23 -8.51
C SER A 483 -13.14 22.97 -9.95
N VAL A 484 -12.47 21.85 -10.21
CA VAL A 484 -11.99 21.39 -11.53
C VAL A 484 -12.85 20.25 -12.11
N TRP A 485 -14.01 19.96 -11.50
CA TRP A 485 -14.83 18.79 -11.81
C TRP A 485 -15.45 18.79 -13.23
N SER A 486 -15.42 17.62 -13.87
CA SER A 486 -15.96 17.29 -15.20
C SER A 486 -16.70 15.95 -15.17
N PHE A 487 -17.69 15.78 -16.05
CA PHE A 487 -18.53 14.58 -16.16
C PHE A 487 -18.32 13.79 -17.46
N GLU A 488 -17.30 14.11 -18.26
CA GLU A 488 -17.06 13.40 -19.51
C GLU A 488 -16.63 11.94 -19.26
N ALA A 489 -17.19 11.00 -20.00
CA ALA A 489 -16.74 9.60 -19.90
C ALA A 489 -15.38 9.44 -20.57
N ASP A 490 -14.53 8.54 -20.06
CA ASP A 490 -13.37 8.09 -20.83
C ASP A 490 -13.79 7.00 -21.79
N THR A 491 -13.62 7.24 -23.08
CA THR A 491 -13.97 6.27 -24.14
C THR A 491 -12.80 5.98 -25.07
N GLU A 492 -11.66 6.60 -24.84
CA GLU A 492 -10.44 6.35 -25.61
C GLU A 492 -9.60 5.34 -24.85
N GLY A 493 -8.95 4.42 -25.57
CA GLY A 493 -7.97 3.52 -24.97
C GLY A 493 -6.53 4.04 -25.14
N PRO A 494 -5.54 3.35 -24.56
CA PRO A 494 -4.19 3.89 -24.43
C PRO A 494 -3.51 4.16 -25.77
N LYS A 495 -2.86 5.32 -25.87
CA LYS A 495 -2.06 5.73 -27.03
C LYS A 495 -0.58 5.58 -26.70
N LEU A 496 0.10 4.80 -27.52
CA LEU A 496 1.56 4.68 -27.44
C LEU A 496 2.22 6.00 -27.84
N LEU A 497 2.89 6.62 -26.88
CA LEU A 497 3.70 7.82 -27.05
C LEU A 497 5.08 7.50 -27.61
N GLN A 498 5.73 6.46 -27.08
CA GLN A 498 7.10 6.12 -27.46
C GLN A 498 7.36 4.62 -27.39
N ALA A 499 8.22 4.12 -28.28
CA ALA A 499 8.81 2.78 -28.19
C ALA A 499 10.26 2.81 -28.66
N TYR A 500 11.17 2.19 -27.90
CA TYR A 500 12.58 2.09 -28.25
C TYR A 500 13.26 0.92 -27.54
N ALA A 501 14.34 0.41 -28.11
CA ALA A 501 15.19 -0.57 -27.44
C ALA A 501 16.03 0.13 -26.36
N LEU A 502 15.94 -0.32 -25.11
CA LEU A 502 16.79 0.12 -24.00
C LEU A 502 18.17 -0.54 -24.07
N SER A 503 18.16 -1.82 -24.41
CA SER A 503 19.35 -2.65 -24.52
C SER A 503 19.16 -3.66 -25.66
N GLU A 504 20.12 -4.56 -25.83
CA GLU A 504 19.95 -5.67 -26.76
C GLU A 504 18.86 -6.66 -26.29
N TRP A 505 18.44 -6.62 -25.03
CA TRP A 505 17.47 -7.56 -24.44
C TRP A 505 16.11 -6.94 -24.10
N GLU A 506 15.99 -5.62 -24.14
CA GLU A 506 14.86 -4.89 -23.57
C GLU A 506 14.31 -3.84 -24.53
N ILE A 507 12.99 -3.80 -24.68
CA ILE A 507 12.26 -2.74 -25.38
C ILE A 507 11.35 -2.04 -24.38
N LYS A 508 11.44 -0.72 -24.31
CA LYS A 508 10.56 0.12 -23.48
C LYS A 508 9.46 0.73 -24.32
N LEU A 509 8.23 0.67 -23.81
CA LEU A 509 7.03 1.31 -24.36
C LEU A 509 6.50 2.31 -23.34
N ILE A 510 6.06 3.48 -23.81
CA ILE A 510 5.49 4.54 -22.97
C ILE A 510 4.13 4.93 -23.56
N PHE A 511 3.10 4.97 -22.72
CA PHE A 511 1.72 5.30 -23.06
C PHE A 511 1.29 6.61 -22.39
N ASP A 512 0.22 7.20 -22.91
CA ASP A 512 -0.33 8.46 -22.42
C ASP A 512 -1.23 8.33 -21.18
N GLU A 513 -1.54 7.10 -20.77
CA GLU A 513 -2.33 6.77 -19.59
C GLU A 513 -1.94 5.42 -18.97
N SER A 514 -2.43 5.17 -17.76
CA SER A 514 -2.22 3.92 -17.03
C SER A 514 -2.94 2.75 -17.68
N LEU A 515 -2.21 1.65 -17.84
CA LEU A 515 -2.67 0.42 -18.46
C LEU A 515 -3.33 -0.51 -17.44
N ASP A 516 -4.28 -1.31 -17.93
CA ASP A 516 -4.72 -2.52 -17.24
C ASP A 516 -3.61 -3.57 -17.21
N GLU A 517 -3.55 -4.36 -16.13
CA GLU A 517 -2.55 -5.40 -15.95
C GLU A 517 -2.61 -6.47 -17.06
N ALA A 518 -3.78 -6.73 -17.65
CA ALA A 518 -3.90 -7.66 -18.77
C ALA A 518 -3.24 -7.14 -20.06
N SER A 519 -2.88 -5.85 -20.14
CA SER A 519 -2.07 -5.31 -21.23
C SER A 519 -0.65 -5.88 -21.23
N ALA A 520 -0.16 -6.37 -20.09
CA ALA A 520 1.14 -7.02 -19.95
C ALA A 520 1.15 -8.50 -20.38
N ASP A 521 0.28 -8.88 -21.33
CA ASP A 521 0.32 -10.19 -21.98
C ASP A 521 1.29 -10.16 -23.17
N PHE A 522 2.28 -11.05 -23.20
CA PHE A 522 3.28 -11.11 -24.28
C PHE A 522 2.66 -11.35 -25.67
N SER A 523 1.45 -11.95 -25.76
CA SER A 523 0.73 -12.17 -27.03
C SER A 523 0.21 -10.88 -27.68
N ASN A 524 0.22 -9.77 -26.95
CA ASN A 524 -0.11 -8.44 -27.45
C ASN A 524 1.03 -7.80 -28.26
N TYR A 525 2.21 -8.41 -28.28
CA TYR A 525 3.43 -7.83 -28.85
C TYR A 525 4.08 -8.81 -29.83
N ILE A 526 4.26 -8.38 -31.07
CA ILE A 526 4.82 -9.21 -32.13
C ILE A 526 5.97 -8.46 -32.79
N LEU A 527 7.19 -9.00 -32.69
CA LEU A 527 8.38 -8.40 -33.29
C LEU A 527 8.70 -9.06 -34.64
N ASN A 528 8.99 -8.23 -35.65
CA ASN A 528 9.44 -8.65 -36.98
C ASN A 528 10.77 -7.99 -37.34
N PRO A 529 11.82 -8.72 -37.74
CA PRO A 529 11.90 -10.18 -37.85
C PRO A 529 11.71 -10.87 -36.49
N SER A 530 11.19 -12.11 -36.55
CA SER A 530 10.73 -12.85 -35.38
C SER A 530 11.78 -12.89 -34.27
N ASN A 531 11.44 -12.35 -33.11
CA ASN A 531 12.15 -12.52 -31.86
C ASN A 531 11.11 -12.74 -30.75
N SER A 532 11.25 -13.84 -30.00
CA SER A 532 10.25 -14.18 -28.99
C SER A 532 10.41 -13.32 -27.73
N ILE A 533 9.30 -12.78 -27.25
CA ILE A 533 9.22 -12.04 -25.99
C ILE A 533 9.16 -13.05 -24.84
N ALA A 534 10.07 -12.91 -23.88
CA ALA A 534 10.18 -13.75 -22.70
C ALA A 534 9.17 -13.32 -21.62
N ALA A 535 9.04 -12.02 -21.41
CA ALA A 535 8.10 -11.43 -20.46
C ALA A 535 7.75 -10.00 -20.87
N VAL A 536 6.66 -9.49 -20.31
CA VAL A 536 6.27 -8.08 -20.40
C VAL A 536 6.03 -7.61 -18.97
N GLU A 537 6.76 -6.59 -18.56
CA GLU A 537 6.68 -6.04 -17.20
C GLU A 537 6.02 -4.67 -17.25
N LEU A 538 4.93 -4.51 -16.50
CA LEU A 538 4.27 -3.22 -16.30
C LEU A 538 5.01 -2.46 -15.20
N THR A 539 5.51 -1.28 -15.53
CA THR A 539 6.24 -0.44 -14.57
C THR A 539 5.29 0.17 -13.56
N LEU A 540 5.61 -0.01 -12.28
CA LEU A 540 4.84 0.53 -11.17
C LEU A 540 5.49 1.80 -10.61
N PRO A 541 4.69 2.73 -10.03
CA PRO A 541 3.23 2.63 -9.84
C PRO A 541 2.42 3.33 -10.94
N SER A 542 3.05 4.11 -11.83
CA SER A 542 2.36 4.87 -12.88
C SER A 542 1.59 4.00 -13.88
N LYS A 543 2.00 2.74 -14.07
CA LYS A 543 1.36 1.76 -14.96
C LYS A 543 1.24 2.23 -16.41
N ASN A 544 2.01 3.24 -16.83
CA ASN A 544 1.97 3.77 -18.21
C ASN A 544 3.20 3.34 -19.03
N GLU A 545 4.10 2.55 -18.45
CA GLU A 545 5.28 2.03 -19.14
C GLU A 545 5.30 0.50 -19.12
N LEU A 546 5.79 -0.09 -20.20
CA LEU A 546 6.01 -1.53 -20.31
C LEU A 546 7.44 -1.82 -20.75
N ILE A 547 8.06 -2.80 -20.11
CA ILE A 547 9.37 -3.36 -20.49
C ILE A 547 9.16 -4.75 -21.08
N LEU A 548 9.46 -4.91 -22.36
CA LEU A 548 9.43 -6.19 -23.06
C LEU A 548 10.81 -6.81 -22.94
N LEU A 549 10.90 -7.95 -22.25
CA LEU A 549 12.11 -8.76 -22.15
C LEU A 549 12.17 -9.75 -23.32
N LEU A 550 13.30 -9.83 -24.00
CA LEU A 550 13.48 -10.65 -25.20
C LEU A 550 14.24 -11.95 -24.88
N ASN A 551 13.94 -13.03 -25.61
CA ASN A 551 14.69 -14.29 -25.50
C ASN A 551 15.99 -14.30 -26.32
N ASN A 552 16.09 -13.43 -27.33
CA ASN A 552 17.29 -13.29 -28.15
C ASN A 552 17.67 -11.82 -28.25
N PRO A 553 18.97 -11.50 -28.36
CA PRO A 553 19.41 -10.12 -28.40
C PRO A 553 19.07 -9.47 -29.74
N LEU A 554 18.63 -8.22 -29.71
CA LEU A 554 18.50 -7.36 -30.88
C LEU A 554 19.86 -7.18 -31.56
N GLN A 555 19.88 -7.20 -32.88
CA GLN A 555 21.11 -7.07 -33.65
C GLN A 555 21.36 -5.61 -34.04
N LYS A 556 22.61 -5.15 -33.89
CA LYS A 556 23.03 -3.80 -34.30
C LYS A 556 22.79 -3.60 -35.80
N GLY A 557 22.19 -2.46 -36.16
CA GLY A 557 21.89 -2.10 -37.55
C GLY A 557 20.73 -2.86 -38.19
N GLN A 558 20.10 -3.80 -37.48
CA GLN A 558 18.88 -4.46 -37.93
C GLN A 558 17.65 -3.64 -37.56
N LYS A 559 16.75 -3.45 -38.52
CA LYS A 559 15.43 -2.87 -38.29
C LYS A 559 14.48 -3.93 -37.74
N TYR A 560 13.78 -3.60 -36.67
CA TYR A 560 12.66 -4.38 -36.14
C TYR A 560 11.37 -3.58 -36.27
N ASN A 561 10.24 -4.25 -36.50
CA ASN A 561 8.91 -3.70 -36.46
C ASN A 561 8.16 -4.40 -35.32
N LEU A 562 7.78 -3.63 -34.30
CA LEU A 562 6.95 -4.09 -33.20
C LEU A 562 5.48 -3.78 -33.51
N LYS A 563 4.68 -4.83 -33.64
CA LYS A 563 3.22 -4.71 -33.68
C LYS A 563 2.66 -4.84 -32.26
N ILE A 564 1.83 -3.88 -31.89
CA ILE A 564 1.16 -3.78 -30.57
C ILE A 564 -0.36 -3.90 -30.80
N GLN A 565 -1.05 -4.69 -29.98
CA GLN A 565 -2.49 -4.93 -30.08
C GLN A 565 -3.15 -5.18 -28.72
N ASN A 566 -4.47 -5.00 -28.63
CA ASN A 566 -5.29 -5.31 -27.44
C ASN A 566 -4.83 -4.64 -26.14
N ILE A 567 -4.21 -3.46 -26.23
CA ILE A 567 -3.82 -2.68 -25.05
C ILE A 567 -5.06 -2.01 -24.47
N LYS A 568 -5.20 -2.10 -23.15
CA LYS A 568 -6.34 -1.59 -22.40
C LYS A 568 -5.91 -0.65 -21.29
N ASP A 569 -6.74 0.35 -21.03
CA ASP A 569 -6.64 1.18 -19.83
C ASP A 569 -7.31 0.48 -18.63
N CYS A 570 -7.18 1.06 -17.45
CA CYS A 570 -7.79 0.59 -16.21
C CYS A 570 -9.34 0.63 -16.18
N LEU A 571 -9.98 1.24 -17.18
CA LEU A 571 -11.44 1.27 -17.40
C LEU A 571 -11.88 0.28 -18.49
N SER A 572 -10.94 -0.53 -19.00
CA SER A 572 -11.13 -1.51 -20.08
C SER A 572 -11.44 -0.91 -21.47
N ASN A 573 -11.17 0.37 -21.70
CA ASN A 573 -11.13 0.94 -23.04
C ASN A 573 -9.95 0.34 -23.81
N VAL A 574 -10.18 -0.08 -25.04
CA VAL A 574 -9.18 -0.76 -25.87
C VAL A 574 -8.56 0.23 -26.86
N GLN A 575 -7.26 0.14 -27.07
CA GLN A 575 -6.57 0.83 -28.16
C GLN A 575 -7.27 0.53 -29.50
N VAL A 576 -7.76 1.59 -30.17
CA VAL A 576 -8.63 1.47 -31.35
C VAL A 576 -7.94 0.83 -32.55
N GLU A 577 -6.62 1.01 -32.72
CA GLU A 577 -5.86 0.46 -33.84
C GLU A 577 -4.55 -0.20 -33.39
N SER A 578 -4.23 -1.35 -33.99
CA SER A 578 -2.92 -1.98 -33.80
C SER A 578 -1.83 -1.09 -34.40
N LYS A 579 -0.85 -0.70 -33.59
CA LYS A 579 0.24 0.18 -34.02
C LYS A 579 1.46 -0.65 -34.38
N GLU A 580 2.07 -0.36 -35.52
CA GLU A 580 3.40 -0.86 -35.88
C GLU A 580 4.43 0.24 -35.63
N VAL A 581 5.48 -0.10 -34.90
CA VAL A 581 6.57 0.83 -34.58
C VAL A 581 7.90 0.28 -35.02
N GLU A 582 8.66 1.12 -35.72
CA GLU A 582 10.02 0.78 -36.11
C GLU A 582 10.98 0.94 -34.93
N LEU A 583 11.78 -0.08 -34.69
CA LEU A 583 12.75 -0.15 -33.61
C LEU A 583 14.14 -0.43 -34.18
N PHE A 584 15.11 0.26 -33.62
CA PHE A 584 16.52 0.03 -33.85
C PHE A 584 17.21 -0.10 -32.50
N LEU A 585 18.18 -1.02 -32.40
CA LEU A 585 19.08 -1.03 -31.26
C LEU A 585 19.94 0.25 -31.31
N PRO A 586 19.86 1.15 -30.30
CA PRO A 586 20.63 2.39 -30.32
C PRO A 586 22.14 2.11 -30.27
N SER A 587 22.93 2.99 -30.89
CA SER A 587 24.39 2.99 -30.74
C SER A 587 24.84 4.14 -29.83
N ASP A 588 25.94 3.95 -29.11
CA ASP A 588 26.64 5.06 -28.47
C ASP A 588 27.06 6.08 -29.54
N PRO A 589 26.86 7.38 -29.30
CA PRO A 589 27.26 8.43 -30.24
C PRO A 589 28.79 8.50 -30.34
N LEU A 590 29.27 8.74 -31.56
CA LEU A 590 30.66 9.07 -31.85
C LEU A 590 30.86 10.60 -31.91
N PRO A 591 32.12 11.09 -31.85
CA PRO A 591 32.40 12.52 -31.97
C PRO A 591 31.71 13.17 -33.19
N GLY A 592 30.92 14.22 -32.93
CA GLY A 592 30.13 14.96 -33.93
C GLY A 592 28.80 14.32 -34.34
N GLU A 593 28.40 13.17 -33.81
CA GLU A 593 27.11 12.54 -34.11
C GLU A 593 25.95 13.09 -33.27
N LEU A 594 26.23 13.50 -32.03
CA LEU A 594 25.37 14.42 -31.28
C LEU A 594 26.10 15.76 -31.17
N VAL A 595 25.33 16.84 -31.25
CA VAL A 595 25.91 18.19 -31.22
C VAL A 595 25.16 19.06 -30.23
N ILE A 596 25.88 19.93 -29.54
CA ILE A 596 25.25 21.00 -28.75
C ILE A 596 24.71 22.02 -29.76
N ASN A 597 23.42 22.32 -29.67
CA ASN A 597 22.70 23.10 -30.69
C ASN A 597 22.20 24.44 -30.17
N GLU A 598 21.89 24.54 -28.87
CA GLU A 598 21.46 25.77 -28.22
C GLU A 598 21.94 25.77 -26.76
N ILE A 599 22.33 26.93 -26.22
CA ILE A 599 22.73 27.11 -24.82
C ILE A 599 22.10 28.39 -24.27
N LEU A 600 21.37 28.28 -23.17
CA LEU A 600 21.00 29.42 -22.33
C LEU A 600 21.86 29.39 -21.06
N PHE A 601 22.68 30.42 -20.89
CA PHE A 601 23.62 30.56 -19.76
C PHE A 601 23.45 31.87 -18.99
N ASN A 602 22.50 32.72 -19.38
CA ASN A 602 22.11 33.94 -18.67
C ASN A 602 20.58 34.03 -18.68
N PRO A 603 19.87 33.16 -17.93
CA PRO A 603 18.41 33.12 -17.93
C PRO A 603 17.81 34.41 -17.34
N PHE A 604 16.50 34.61 -17.51
CA PHE A 604 15.80 35.67 -16.78
C PHE A 604 15.98 35.52 -15.26
N SER A 605 15.80 36.61 -14.51
CA SER A 605 15.88 36.55 -13.04
C SER A 605 14.89 35.51 -12.48
N GLY A 606 15.40 34.53 -11.72
CA GLY A 606 14.61 33.39 -11.22
C GLY A 606 14.39 32.27 -12.24
N GLY A 607 14.96 32.38 -13.45
CA GLY A 607 14.98 31.36 -14.48
C GLY A 607 16.06 30.29 -14.25
N VAL A 608 16.12 29.33 -15.18
CA VAL A 608 17.10 28.23 -15.16
C VAL A 608 17.86 28.12 -16.48
N ASP A 609 19.12 27.68 -16.40
CA ASP A 609 19.93 27.34 -17.56
C ASP A 609 19.33 26.16 -18.35
N TYR A 610 19.65 26.09 -19.65
CA TYR A 610 19.43 24.87 -20.42
C TYR A 610 20.50 24.65 -21.48
N ILE A 611 20.69 23.37 -21.83
CA ILE A 611 21.53 22.94 -22.94
C ILE A 611 20.68 22.09 -23.87
N GLU A 612 20.62 22.46 -25.14
CA GLU A 612 19.99 21.67 -26.18
C GLU A 612 21.02 20.83 -26.95
N ILE A 613 20.66 19.57 -27.15
CA ILE A 613 21.41 18.59 -27.93
C ILE A 613 20.56 18.22 -29.15
N PHE A 614 21.22 18.12 -30.30
CA PHE A 614 20.59 17.73 -31.57
C PHE A 614 21.27 16.49 -32.16
N ASN A 615 20.47 15.61 -32.77
CA ASN A 615 20.95 14.46 -33.54
C ASN A 615 20.87 14.76 -35.06
N PRO A 616 21.93 15.29 -35.69
CA PRO A 616 21.96 15.57 -37.14
C PRO A 616 22.11 14.31 -38.01
N THR A 617 22.23 13.12 -37.42
CA THR A 617 22.52 11.88 -38.16
C THR A 617 21.24 11.14 -38.60
N SER A 618 21.41 10.08 -39.39
CA SER A 618 20.36 9.11 -39.70
C SER A 618 20.29 7.93 -38.73
N LYS A 619 21.03 7.98 -37.60
CA LYS A 619 21.10 6.91 -36.60
C LYS A 619 20.22 7.21 -35.40
N VAL A 620 19.74 6.15 -34.74
CA VAL A 620 19.17 6.23 -33.39
C VAL A 620 20.33 6.14 -32.39
N LEU A 621 20.50 7.16 -31.57
CA LEU A 621 21.65 7.29 -30.65
C LEU A 621 21.19 7.20 -29.20
N SER A 622 21.96 6.48 -28.37
CA SER A 622 21.69 6.39 -26.93
C SER A 622 22.15 7.66 -26.22
N VAL A 623 21.36 8.14 -25.26
CA VAL A 623 21.76 9.23 -24.35
C VAL A 623 21.87 8.80 -22.89
N ALA A 624 21.68 7.51 -22.59
CA ALA A 624 21.74 6.97 -21.23
C ALA A 624 23.09 7.20 -20.55
N ASN A 625 24.18 7.14 -21.32
CA ASN A 625 25.55 7.33 -20.83
C ASN A 625 26.14 8.71 -21.20
N LEU A 626 25.29 9.70 -21.45
CA LEU A 626 25.70 11.05 -21.81
C LEU A 626 26.00 11.88 -20.54
N PHE A 627 27.13 12.56 -20.56
CA PHE A 627 27.60 13.44 -19.49
C PHE A 627 27.87 14.83 -20.04
N ILE A 628 27.55 15.84 -19.23
CA ILE A 628 27.84 17.24 -19.49
C ILE A 628 28.75 17.77 -18.37
N SER A 629 29.75 18.57 -18.74
CA SER A 629 30.62 19.26 -17.79
C SER A 629 30.90 20.69 -18.24
N ASN A 630 31.05 21.61 -17.28
CA ASN A 630 31.57 22.94 -17.54
C ASN A 630 33.03 23.03 -17.07
N LEU A 631 33.98 22.99 -18.00
CA LEU A 631 35.41 22.85 -17.70
C LEU A 631 36.07 24.11 -17.10
N LEU A 632 35.35 25.23 -16.98
CA LEU A 632 35.87 26.46 -16.36
C LEU A 632 35.48 26.59 -14.88
N THR A 633 34.25 26.21 -14.53
CA THR A 633 33.68 26.45 -13.20
C THR A 633 33.51 25.16 -12.39
N ASP A 634 33.43 24.00 -13.04
CA ASP A 634 33.12 22.74 -12.39
C ASP A 634 34.13 21.64 -12.77
N SER A 635 34.49 20.82 -11.79
CA SER A 635 35.35 19.64 -12.01
C SER A 635 34.54 18.36 -12.14
N LEU A 636 33.22 18.41 -11.93
CA LEU A 636 32.33 17.27 -11.98
C LEU A 636 31.69 17.10 -13.38
N GLN A 637 31.74 15.87 -13.90
CA GLN A 637 30.96 15.46 -15.06
C GLN A 637 29.58 14.98 -14.57
N LEU A 638 28.53 15.68 -14.97
CA LEU A 638 27.17 15.38 -14.55
C LEU A 638 26.48 14.48 -15.58
N PRO A 639 25.98 13.29 -15.18
CA PRO A 639 25.18 12.47 -16.06
C PRO A 639 23.82 13.12 -16.29
N ILE A 640 23.34 13.14 -17.53
CA ILE A 640 21.99 13.63 -17.83
C ILE A 640 20.92 12.68 -17.24
N LYS A 641 21.26 11.39 -17.04
CA LYS A 641 20.40 10.33 -16.47
C LYS A 641 19.03 10.22 -17.15
N LEU A 642 19.04 10.12 -18.48
CA LEU A 642 17.83 9.87 -19.26
C LEU A 642 17.91 8.47 -19.88
N ASP A 643 17.00 7.59 -19.49
CA ASP A 643 16.87 6.25 -20.07
C ASP A 643 16.18 6.32 -21.45
N ARG A 644 16.73 7.10 -22.38
CA ARG A 644 16.11 7.43 -23.67
C ARG A 644 17.09 7.31 -24.83
N VAL A 645 16.52 7.39 -26.03
CA VAL A 645 17.25 7.45 -27.30
C VAL A 645 16.85 8.71 -28.06
N MET A 646 17.77 9.24 -28.86
CA MET A 646 17.50 10.32 -29.80
C MET A 646 17.35 9.74 -31.20
N SER A 647 16.18 9.99 -31.81
CA SER A 647 15.89 9.62 -33.20
C SER A 647 16.62 10.54 -34.18
N PRO A 648 16.76 10.14 -35.46
CA PRO A 648 17.27 11.02 -36.51
C PRO A 648 16.54 12.37 -36.55
N GLY A 649 17.29 13.47 -36.49
CA GLY A 649 16.74 14.83 -36.57
C GLY A 649 15.94 15.28 -35.34
N SER A 650 16.01 14.58 -34.21
CA SER A 650 15.34 14.98 -32.97
C SER A 650 16.21 15.86 -32.08
N TYR A 651 15.56 16.61 -31.18
CA TYR A 651 16.16 17.48 -30.17
C TYR A 651 16.02 16.88 -28.77
N LEU A 652 16.85 17.34 -27.83
CA LEU A 652 16.77 17.05 -26.41
C LEU A 652 17.25 18.29 -25.65
N VAL A 653 16.40 18.87 -24.81
CA VAL A 653 16.75 20.00 -23.95
C VAL A 653 16.92 19.50 -22.51
N ALA A 654 18.08 19.73 -21.93
CA ALA A 654 18.41 19.36 -20.55
C ALA A 654 18.42 20.62 -19.67
N THR A 655 17.61 20.61 -18.61
CA THR A 655 17.47 21.74 -17.67
C THR A 655 17.07 21.28 -16.26
N ALA A 656 17.31 22.11 -15.24
CA ALA A 656 16.91 21.82 -13.87
C ALA A 656 15.38 21.90 -13.64
N SER A 657 14.67 22.72 -14.42
CA SER A 657 13.20 22.87 -14.35
C SER A 657 12.60 23.04 -15.75
N PRO A 658 12.06 21.95 -16.35
CA PRO A 658 11.37 22.01 -17.64
C PRO A 658 10.23 23.02 -17.66
N GLU A 659 9.49 23.12 -16.56
CA GLU A 659 8.32 23.98 -16.42
C GLU A 659 8.73 25.46 -16.52
N ASN A 660 9.87 25.84 -15.93
CA ASN A 660 10.40 27.20 -16.02
C ASN A 660 10.78 27.55 -17.47
N VAL A 661 11.41 26.63 -18.21
CA VAL A 661 11.75 26.84 -19.63
C VAL A 661 10.48 26.96 -20.47
N ILE A 662 9.50 26.07 -20.27
CA ILE A 662 8.20 26.08 -20.97
C ILE A 662 7.43 27.39 -20.73
N GLN A 663 7.48 27.92 -19.51
CA GLN A 663 6.80 29.17 -19.14
C GLN A 663 7.48 30.41 -19.74
N ASN A 664 8.82 30.42 -19.78
CA ASN A 664 9.58 31.61 -20.19
C ASN A 664 9.79 31.71 -21.71
N TYR A 665 9.70 30.60 -22.45
CA TYR A 665 9.97 30.57 -23.90
C TYR A 665 8.76 30.02 -24.65
N PRO A 666 7.90 30.84 -25.27
CA PRO A 666 6.67 30.34 -25.90
C PRO A 666 6.89 29.53 -27.18
N PHE A 667 8.05 29.69 -27.85
CA PHE A 667 8.40 28.93 -29.05
C PHE A 667 9.25 27.72 -28.70
N HIS A 668 8.59 26.63 -28.32
CA HIS A 668 9.25 25.42 -27.85
C HIS A 668 8.53 24.14 -28.29
N ASP A 669 9.20 23.00 -28.13
CA ASP A 669 8.57 21.68 -28.12
C ASP A 669 8.70 21.08 -26.71
N SER A 670 7.61 21.13 -25.95
CA SER A 670 7.60 20.67 -24.55
C SER A 670 7.85 19.17 -24.43
N ALA A 671 7.62 18.40 -25.51
CA ALA A 671 7.80 16.95 -25.49
C ALA A 671 9.27 16.54 -25.40
N VAL A 672 10.22 17.45 -25.69
CA VAL A 672 11.67 17.18 -25.70
C VAL A 672 12.46 17.95 -24.63
N ILE A 673 11.78 18.61 -23.69
CA ILE A 673 12.39 19.31 -22.56
C ILE A 673 12.36 18.41 -21.33
N TYR A 674 13.53 18.07 -20.81
CA TYR A 674 13.68 17.10 -19.72
C TYR A 674 14.39 17.69 -18.53
N LYS A 675 13.90 17.27 -17.36
CA LYS A 675 14.56 17.52 -16.09
C LYS A 675 15.85 16.73 -16.04
N ALA A 676 16.98 17.42 -15.95
CA ALA A 676 18.31 16.84 -15.89
C ALA A 676 19.24 17.71 -15.06
N LEU A 677 20.24 17.09 -14.43
CA LEU A 677 21.32 17.83 -13.78
C LEU A 677 22.30 18.29 -14.86
N ILE A 678 22.38 19.61 -15.05
CA ILE A 678 23.40 20.25 -15.89
C ILE A 678 24.39 21.01 -15.00
N PRO A 679 25.65 21.18 -15.44
CA PRO A 679 26.61 21.98 -14.68
C PRO A 679 26.17 23.43 -14.63
N SER A 680 26.56 24.16 -13.59
CA SER A 680 26.32 25.60 -13.52
C SER A 680 26.99 26.29 -14.71
N LEU A 681 26.22 27.09 -15.42
CA LEU A 681 26.71 27.94 -16.50
C LEU A 681 26.87 29.36 -15.93
N ASP A 682 28.06 29.92 -16.04
CA ASP A 682 28.33 31.31 -15.64
C ASP A 682 27.83 32.28 -16.73
N ASP A 683 27.15 33.36 -16.34
CA ASP A 683 26.54 34.35 -17.24
C ASP A 683 27.54 35.09 -18.15
N LYS A 684 28.85 34.95 -17.92
CA LYS A 684 29.89 35.60 -18.74
C LYS A 684 30.56 34.63 -19.70
N SER A 685 31.01 33.47 -19.22
CA SER A 685 31.73 32.53 -20.09
C SER A 685 31.83 31.13 -19.48
N GLY A 686 31.93 30.11 -20.33
CA GLY A 686 32.06 28.72 -19.91
C GLY A 686 32.61 27.83 -21.03
N ILE A 687 32.95 26.59 -20.66
CA ILE A 687 33.30 25.56 -21.64
C ILE A 687 32.46 24.33 -21.37
N VAL A 688 31.37 24.20 -22.13
CA VAL A 688 30.49 23.02 -22.08
C VAL A 688 31.11 21.91 -22.91
N GLN A 689 31.40 20.78 -22.28
CA GLN A 689 31.84 19.56 -22.95
C GLN A 689 30.80 18.47 -22.75
N MET A 690 30.39 17.87 -23.85
CA MET A 690 29.53 16.68 -23.89
C MET A 690 30.41 15.45 -24.12
N SER A 691 30.27 14.43 -23.28
CA SER A 691 31.01 13.18 -23.38
C SER A 691 30.12 11.97 -23.15
N VAL A 692 30.51 10.83 -23.72
CA VAL A 692 29.87 9.53 -23.43
C VAL A 692 30.81 8.65 -22.64
N TYR A 693 30.27 8.02 -21.60
CA TYR A 693 30.98 7.01 -20.83
C TYR A 693 30.70 5.61 -21.40
N SER A 694 31.72 4.99 -22.00
CA SER A 694 31.62 3.66 -22.60
C SER A 694 32.95 2.94 -22.45
N ASN A 695 32.92 1.62 -22.22
CA ASN A 695 34.12 0.79 -22.02
C ASN A 695 35.11 1.37 -20.98
N PHE A 696 34.58 1.82 -19.84
CA PHE A 696 35.33 2.44 -18.73
C PHE A 696 36.12 3.71 -19.11
N LYS A 697 35.72 4.41 -20.18
CA LYS A 697 36.38 5.63 -20.64
C LYS A 697 35.36 6.68 -21.08
N PHE A 698 35.67 7.94 -20.79
CA PHE A 698 34.97 9.09 -21.38
C PHE A 698 35.51 9.40 -22.77
N THR A 699 34.62 9.48 -23.74
CA THR A 699 34.89 9.95 -25.10
C THR A 699 34.16 11.26 -25.31
N GLU A 700 34.87 12.32 -25.68
CA GLU A 700 34.27 13.61 -26.01
C GLU A 700 33.47 13.51 -27.31
N ILE A 701 32.25 14.04 -27.28
CA ILE A 701 31.32 14.03 -28.41
C ILE A 701 31.25 15.40 -29.07
N ASP A 702 31.07 16.45 -28.26
CA ASP A 702 31.06 17.84 -28.71
C ASP A 702 31.56 18.77 -27.60
N ARG A 703 32.04 19.96 -27.96
CA ARG A 703 32.56 20.96 -27.02
C ARG A 703 32.31 22.38 -27.52
N VAL A 704 31.71 23.20 -26.67
CA VAL A 704 31.44 24.61 -26.93
C VAL A 704 32.17 25.46 -25.90
N LYS A 705 32.88 26.50 -26.38
CA LYS A 705 33.30 27.61 -25.54
C LYS A 705 32.32 28.75 -25.79
N TYR A 706 31.51 29.09 -24.80
CA TYR A 706 30.58 30.22 -24.87
C TYR A 706 31.14 31.42 -24.10
N ASP A 707 30.75 32.61 -24.56
CA ASP A 707 31.11 33.89 -23.96
C ASP A 707 29.98 34.89 -24.23
N GLU A 708 29.70 35.78 -23.27
CA GLU A 708 28.65 36.79 -23.40
C GLU A 708 28.87 37.75 -24.58
N GLN A 709 30.10 37.88 -25.09
CA GLN A 709 30.43 38.66 -26.28
C GLN A 709 30.04 37.96 -27.59
N MET A 710 29.62 36.69 -27.52
CA MET A 710 29.07 35.97 -28.67
C MET A 710 27.64 36.40 -28.98
N HIS A 711 26.94 37.02 -28.03
CA HIS A 711 25.65 37.65 -28.31
C HIS A 711 25.81 38.85 -29.24
N ASN A 712 24.75 39.16 -29.97
CA ASN A 712 24.69 40.35 -30.80
C ASN A 712 24.89 41.60 -29.93
N PRO A 713 25.92 42.43 -30.19
CA PRO A 713 26.20 43.62 -29.38
C PRO A 713 25.11 44.70 -29.47
N LEU A 714 24.14 44.55 -30.39
CA LEU A 714 23.01 45.46 -30.56
C LEU A 714 21.80 45.11 -29.65
N LEU A 715 21.85 44.01 -28.90
CA LEU A 715 20.80 43.68 -27.94
C LEU A 715 20.78 44.68 -26.77
N GLU A 716 19.60 45.14 -26.38
CA GLU A 716 19.44 46.01 -25.21
C GLU A 716 19.77 45.28 -23.90
N SER A 717 19.40 44.00 -23.83
CA SER A 717 19.72 43.08 -22.73
C SER A 717 20.06 41.70 -23.28
N LYS A 718 20.91 40.97 -22.56
CA LYS A 718 21.25 39.56 -22.84
C LYS A 718 20.50 38.59 -21.92
N ASP A 719 19.74 39.11 -20.96
CA ASP A 719 19.00 38.30 -20.00
C ASP A 719 17.90 37.53 -20.72
N GLY A 720 17.88 36.23 -20.51
CA GLY A 720 16.95 35.30 -21.16
C GLY A 720 17.26 35.00 -22.63
N VAL A 721 18.36 35.50 -23.19
CA VAL A 721 18.70 35.26 -24.61
C VAL A 721 19.59 34.05 -24.76
N SER A 722 19.14 33.05 -25.54
CA SER A 722 19.96 31.88 -25.83
C SER A 722 20.98 32.11 -26.95
N LEU A 723 22.06 31.33 -26.93
CA LEU A 723 22.98 31.18 -28.06
C LEU A 723 22.60 29.94 -28.86
N GLU A 724 22.27 30.16 -30.13
CA GLU A 724 21.91 29.14 -31.10
C GLU A 724 23.07 28.85 -32.05
N ARG A 725 23.30 27.58 -32.35
CA ARG A 725 24.20 27.17 -33.41
C ARG A 725 23.55 27.41 -34.76
N ILE A 726 24.24 28.13 -35.65
CA ILE A 726 23.73 28.51 -36.97
C ILE A 726 23.59 27.29 -37.89
N HIS A 727 24.45 26.28 -37.72
CA HIS A 727 24.31 25.02 -38.44
C HIS A 727 25.01 23.86 -37.71
N PRO A 728 24.36 22.69 -37.56
CA PRO A 728 24.89 21.53 -36.82
C PRO A 728 26.26 21.01 -37.27
N LYS A 729 26.60 21.19 -38.56
CA LYS A 729 27.89 20.73 -39.12
C LYS A 729 29.06 21.71 -38.94
N LEU A 730 28.83 22.94 -38.49
CA LEU A 730 29.92 23.89 -38.24
C LEU A 730 30.68 23.52 -36.97
N ASN A 731 31.89 24.01 -36.78
CA ASN A 731 32.67 23.72 -35.57
C ASN A 731 32.08 24.47 -34.35
N SER A 732 31.59 23.73 -33.37
CA SER A 732 31.05 24.20 -32.09
C SER A 732 31.99 25.07 -31.27
N GLY A 733 33.31 24.88 -31.40
CA GLY A 733 34.31 25.65 -30.67
C GLY A 733 34.60 27.02 -31.26
N LEU A 734 34.06 27.35 -32.44
CA LEU A 734 34.22 28.66 -33.07
C LEU A 734 33.03 29.57 -32.73
N SER A 735 33.31 30.78 -32.24
CA SER A 735 32.26 31.76 -31.93
C SER A 735 31.42 32.16 -33.15
N SER A 736 32.00 32.08 -34.36
CA SER A 736 31.31 32.35 -35.63
C SER A 736 30.21 31.33 -35.96
N SER A 737 30.19 30.18 -35.31
CA SER A 737 29.17 29.13 -35.48
C SER A 737 27.90 29.39 -34.68
N TRP A 738 27.90 30.41 -33.82
CA TRP A 738 26.82 30.71 -32.88
C TRP A 738 26.24 32.10 -33.12
N GLN A 739 24.98 32.28 -32.72
CA GLN A 739 24.31 33.56 -32.75
C GLN A 739 23.22 33.65 -31.66
N SER A 740 22.91 34.87 -31.21
CA SER A 740 21.72 35.10 -30.37
C SER A 740 20.44 34.65 -31.06
N CYS A 741 19.54 34.00 -30.32
CA CYS A 741 18.18 33.78 -30.78
C CYS A 741 17.51 35.10 -31.18
N SER A 742 16.62 35.06 -32.18
CA SER A 742 15.92 36.24 -32.65
C SER A 742 14.87 36.74 -31.65
N GLU A 743 14.61 38.05 -31.68
CA GLU A 743 13.54 38.66 -30.87
C GLU A 743 12.15 38.14 -31.28
N VAL A 744 11.96 37.81 -32.56
CA VAL A 744 10.70 37.26 -33.09
C VAL A 744 10.36 35.90 -32.48
N MET A 745 11.38 35.12 -32.09
CA MET A 745 11.20 33.85 -31.38
C MET A 745 11.25 34.02 -29.87
N GLU A 746 11.14 35.25 -29.38
CA GLU A 746 11.20 35.60 -27.95
C GLU A 746 12.46 35.05 -27.26
N TYR A 747 13.59 35.11 -27.99
CA TYR A 747 14.93 34.90 -27.48
C TYR A 747 15.30 33.46 -27.04
N GLY A 748 14.49 32.44 -27.32
CA GLY A 748 14.89 31.04 -27.23
C GLY A 748 14.05 30.10 -28.10
N THR A 749 14.64 28.99 -28.56
CA THR A 749 13.97 27.98 -29.41
C THR A 749 14.03 26.54 -28.85
N PRO A 750 13.87 26.30 -27.54
CA PRO A 750 14.14 25.01 -26.96
C PRO A 750 13.24 23.90 -27.54
N GLY A 751 13.88 22.89 -28.12
CA GLY A 751 13.26 21.70 -28.68
C GLY A 751 12.84 21.82 -30.15
N ILE A 752 13.02 22.99 -30.76
CA ILE A 752 12.67 23.23 -32.16
C ILE A 752 13.88 23.72 -32.95
N LYS A 753 13.69 23.98 -34.24
CA LYS A 753 14.76 24.45 -35.11
C LYS A 753 15.16 25.89 -34.76
N ASN A 754 16.43 26.09 -34.41
CA ASN A 754 17.08 27.40 -34.21
C ASN A 754 16.61 28.46 -35.21
N SER A 755 16.28 29.64 -34.69
CA SER A 755 15.88 30.82 -35.46
C SER A 755 16.98 31.31 -36.42
N GLN A 756 18.24 31.13 -36.03
CA GLN A 756 19.43 31.53 -36.78
C GLN A 756 19.95 30.43 -37.72
N TYR A 757 19.19 29.36 -37.94
CA TYR A 757 19.62 28.27 -38.80
C TYR A 757 19.83 28.72 -40.26
N VAL A 758 21.01 28.44 -40.81
CA VAL A 758 21.33 28.69 -42.21
C VAL A 758 21.62 27.39 -42.93
N ALA A 759 20.89 27.13 -44.01
CA ALA A 759 21.17 25.98 -44.87
C ALA A 759 22.53 26.16 -45.56
N ILE A 760 23.49 25.27 -45.25
CA ILE A 760 24.79 25.23 -45.91
C ILE A 760 24.65 24.38 -47.19
N ASP A 761 24.94 24.97 -48.35
CA ASP A 761 24.85 24.29 -49.63
C ASP A 761 26.07 23.38 -49.82
N THR A 762 25.89 22.07 -49.63
CA THR A 762 26.95 21.08 -49.82
C THR A 762 27.16 20.69 -51.29
N ALA A 763 26.34 21.21 -52.22
CA ALA A 763 26.42 20.91 -53.65
C ALA A 763 27.23 21.95 -54.45
N LEU A 764 27.89 22.90 -53.77
CA LEU A 764 28.84 23.82 -54.39
C LEU A 764 29.87 23.01 -55.19
N THR A 765 29.95 23.29 -56.49
CA THR A 765 30.96 22.69 -57.35
C THR A 765 32.32 23.30 -57.03
N PRO A 766 33.45 22.57 -57.18
CA PRO A 766 34.80 23.11 -56.92
C PRO A 766 35.16 24.39 -57.69
N SER A 767 34.37 24.77 -58.69
CA SER A 767 34.48 26.03 -59.44
C SER A 767 33.99 27.28 -58.70
N VAL A 768 33.20 27.13 -57.62
CA VAL A 768 32.69 28.25 -56.81
C VAL A 768 33.41 28.24 -55.46
N GLN A 769 34.37 29.15 -55.28
CA GLN A 769 35.22 29.23 -54.08
C GLN A 769 34.50 29.84 -52.86
N TYR A 770 33.44 30.63 -53.08
CA TYR A 770 32.60 31.19 -52.03
C TYR A 770 31.17 31.45 -52.50
N LYS A 771 30.21 31.48 -51.56
CA LYS A 771 28.81 31.86 -51.77
C LYS A 771 28.35 32.79 -50.64
N LEU A 772 27.70 33.89 -51.00
CA LEU A 772 27.05 34.78 -50.04
C LEU A 772 25.64 34.28 -49.73
N SER A 773 25.21 34.37 -48.47
CA SER A 773 23.83 34.05 -48.08
C SER A 773 22.80 34.99 -48.70
N SER A 774 23.19 36.25 -48.99
CA SER A 774 22.35 37.26 -49.61
C SER A 774 23.21 38.37 -50.23
N GLU A 775 22.62 39.17 -51.12
CA GLU A 775 23.24 40.38 -51.70
C GLU A 775 23.00 41.63 -50.83
N TYR A 776 22.20 41.50 -49.77
CA TYR A 776 22.00 42.52 -48.76
C TYR A 776 21.69 41.93 -47.39
N ILE A 777 21.94 42.73 -46.35
CA ILE A 777 21.59 42.44 -44.96
C ILE A 777 20.76 43.57 -44.36
N THR A 778 19.90 43.20 -43.40
CA THR A 778 19.03 44.09 -42.61
C THR A 778 19.32 43.84 -41.13
N PRO A 779 20.41 44.40 -40.56
CA PRO A 779 20.85 44.07 -39.20
C PRO A 779 19.95 44.75 -38.16
N ASN A 780 18.72 44.29 -38.00
CA ASN A 780 17.70 44.85 -37.11
C ASN A 780 17.28 43.89 -35.98
N GLY A 781 17.79 42.66 -35.97
CA GLY A 781 17.51 41.63 -34.98
C GLY A 781 16.20 40.88 -35.20
N ASP A 782 15.53 41.07 -36.35
CA ASP A 782 14.22 40.45 -36.63
C ASP A 782 14.32 38.98 -37.11
N GLY A 783 15.54 38.45 -37.29
CA GLY A 783 15.80 37.12 -37.78
C GLY A 783 15.78 36.98 -39.31
N ASP A 784 15.35 37.99 -40.07
CA ASP A 784 15.45 38.01 -41.54
C ASP A 784 16.70 38.77 -41.99
N ARG A 785 17.69 38.02 -42.48
CA ARG A 785 18.90 38.57 -43.13
C ARG A 785 19.67 39.58 -42.28
N ASP A 786 19.67 39.39 -40.97
CA ASP A 786 20.46 40.18 -40.02
C ASP A 786 21.96 40.12 -40.29
N PHE A 787 22.43 38.99 -40.84
CA PHE A 787 23.84 38.68 -41.00
C PHE A 787 24.15 38.24 -42.42
N LEU A 788 25.35 38.59 -42.87
CA LEU A 788 25.95 38.02 -44.06
C LEU A 788 26.74 36.78 -43.67
N PHE A 789 26.40 35.65 -44.26
CA PHE A 789 27.19 34.44 -44.19
C PHE A 789 27.94 34.26 -45.51
N ILE A 790 29.26 34.12 -45.40
CA ILE A 790 30.16 33.87 -46.51
C ILE A 790 30.60 32.42 -46.40
N GLN A 791 29.95 31.54 -47.15
CA GLN A 791 30.28 30.13 -47.20
C GLN A 791 31.47 29.91 -48.13
N PHE A 792 32.50 29.19 -47.66
CA PHE A 792 33.68 28.82 -48.43
C PHE A 792 33.70 27.33 -48.72
N LEU A 793 34.02 26.97 -49.96
CA LEU A 793 34.34 25.58 -50.33
C LEU A 793 35.77 25.53 -50.87
N LEU A 794 36.68 25.02 -50.04
CA LEU A 794 38.12 25.00 -50.33
C LEU A 794 38.54 23.62 -50.82
N THR A 795 39.31 23.59 -51.92
CA THR A 795 39.82 22.35 -52.53
C THR A 795 41.03 21.77 -51.81
N LYS A 796 41.71 22.57 -50.96
CA LYS A 796 42.84 22.14 -50.13
C LYS A 796 42.61 22.53 -48.67
N PRO A 797 42.72 21.60 -47.71
CA PRO A 797 42.73 21.94 -46.30
C PRO A 797 43.94 22.82 -45.96
N GLY A 798 43.83 23.69 -44.95
CA GLY A 798 44.92 24.58 -44.53
C GLY A 798 45.06 25.87 -45.35
N THR A 799 44.09 26.19 -46.21
CA THR A 799 44.05 27.46 -46.96
C THR A 799 43.69 28.60 -46.01
N LYS A 800 44.51 29.65 -45.96
CA LYS A 800 44.24 30.82 -45.12
C LYS A 800 43.35 31.80 -45.89
N ILE A 801 42.22 32.17 -45.30
CA ILE A 801 41.32 33.17 -45.88
C ILE A 801 41.41 34.47 -45.07
N HIS A 802 41.43 35.58 -45.80
CA HIS A 802 41.38 36.93 -45.26
C HIS A 802 40.22 37.66 -45.95
N VAL A 803 39.29 38.22 -45.17
CA VAL A 803 38.12 38.94 -45.71
C VAL A 803 38.08 40.32 -45.09
N GLU A 804 38.10 41.35 -45.93
CA GLU A 804 38.01 42.74 -45.51
C GLU A 804 36.78 43.39 -46.14
N VAL A 805 36.14 44.30 -45.42
CA VAL A 805 35.01 45.11 -45.90
C VAL A 805 35.48 46.55 -46.07
N PHE A 806 35.16 47.13 -47.22
CA PHE A 806 35.44 48.53 -47.55
C PHE A 806 34.16 49.28 -47.87
N ASP A 807 34.14 50.59 -47.58
CA ASP A 807 33.13 51.48 -48.15
C ASP A 807 33.42 51.78 -49.64
N LEU A 808 32.51 52.50 -50.31
CA LEU A 808 32.70 52.87 -51.72
C LEU A 808 33.84 53.88 -51.95
N ALA A 809 34.34 54.55 -50.90
CA ALA A 809 35.52 55.41 -50.97
C ALA A 809 36.84 54.61 -50.86
N GLY A 810 36.76 53.30 -50.58
CA GLY A 810 37.91 52.42 -50.42
C GLY A 810 38.53 52.45 -49.01
N LEU A 811 37.84 53.02 -48.02
CA LEU A 811 38.26 52.93 -46.63
C LEU A 811 37.85 51.58 -46.06
N LYS A 812 38.79 50.90 -45.39
CA LYS A 812 38.47 49.66 -44.68
C LYS A 812 37.58 49.99 -43.49
N VAL A 813 36.42 49.34 -43.41
CA VAL A 813 35.46 49.52 -42.33
C VAL A 813 35.39 48.30 -41.40
N LYS A 814 35.72 47.11 -41.89
CA LYS A 814 35.75 45.89 -41.10
C LYS A 814 36.86 44.95 -41.59
N ASP A 815 37.57 44.32 -40.66
CA ASP A 815 38.40 43.16 -40.92
C ASP A 815 37.75 41.91 -40.31
N LEU A 816 37.47 40.90 -41.14
CA LEU A 816 36.84 39.64 -40.71
C LEU A 816 37.88 38.51 -40.54
N SER A 817 39.19 38.81 -40.64
CA SER A 817 40.31 37.83 -40.73
C SER A 817 40.99 37.56 -39.38
N GLN A 818 41.63 36.42 -39.07
CA GLN A 818 42.24 35.36 -39.88
C GLN A 818 41.81 33.97 -39.37
N VAL A 819 41.32 33.10 -40.24
CA VAL A 819 41.00 31.71 -39.84
C VAL A 819 41.63 30.74 -40.84
N ILE A 820 42.26 29.69 -40.32
CA ILE A 820 42.51 28.47 -41.09
C ILE A 820 41.15 27.78 -41.17
N LEU A 821 40.44 28.01 -42.27
CA LEU A 821 39.13 27.41 -42.45
C LEU A 821 39.27 25.94 -42.85
N GLY A 822 38.25 25.15 -42.49
CA GLY A 822 38.07 23.81 -43.04
C GLY A 822 37.81 23.85 -44.55
N THR A 823 37.65 22.68 -45.16
CA THR A 823 37.28 22.59 -46.58
C THR A 823 35.84 23.06 -46.86
N ASN A 824 35.00 23.17 -45.85
CA ASN A 824 33.67 23.77 -45.89
C ASN A 824 33.45 24.55 -44.58
N ASP A 825 33.44 25.87 -44.64
CA ASP A 825 33.39 26.74 -43.47
C ASP A 825 32.66 28.05 -43.78
N VAL A 826 32.24 28.79 -42.76
CA VAL A 826 31.43 30.01 -42.93
C VAL A 826 32.02 31.16 -42.10
N ILE A 827 32.16 32.34 -42.74
CA ILE A 827 32.44 33.59 -42.04
C ILE A 827 31.15 34.39 -41.90
N LYS A 828 30.87 34.89 -40.69
CA LYS A 828 29.73 35.74 -40.37
C LYS A 828 30.16 37.21 -40.34
N TRP A 829 29.35 38.09 -40.90
CA TRP A 829 29.46 39.54 -40.73
C TRP A 829 28.11 40.16 -40.39
N GLN A 830 28.10 41.09 -39.43
CA GLN A 830 26.88 41.64 -38.85
C GLN A 830 26.51 43.04 -39.36
N GLY A 831 27.17 43.52 -40.42
CA GLY A 831 26.96 44.87 -40.93
C GLY A 831 27.52 45.95 -40.00
N ASP A 832 28.51 45.61 -39.18
CA ASP A 832 29.18 46.47 -38.23
C ASP A 832 30.61 46.81 -38.69
N ASN A 833 31.22 47.81 -38.05
CA ASN A 833 32.62 48.19 -38.24
C ASN A 833 33.55 47.52 -37.20
N ASP A 834 34.85 47.77 -37.25
CA ASP A 834 35.83 47.23 -36.28
C ASP A 834 35.61 47.69 -34.83
N SER A 835 34.80 48.74 -34.61
CA SER A 835 34.36 49.20 -33.28
C SER A 835 32.98 48.67 -32.89
N PHE A 836 32.47 47.66 -33.59
CA PHE A 836 31.14 47.05 -33.40
C PHE A 836 29.96 48.02 -33.58
N GLN A 837 30.20 49.17 -34.23
CA GLN A 837 29.13 50.12 -34.54
C GLN A 837 28.45 49.73 -35.84
N LYS A 838 27.11 49.79 -35.84
CA LYS A 838 26.27 49.56 -37.02
C LYS A 838 26.70 50.49 -38.16
N LEU A 839 26.93 49.91 -39.34
CA LEU A 839 27.27 50.69 -40.52
C LEU A 839 26.03 51.41 -41.07
N PRO A 840 26.18 52.61 -41.65
CA PRO A 840 25.09 53.29 -42.35
C PRO A 840 24.51 52.47 -43.51
N THR A 841 23.26 52.76 -43.88
CA THR A 841 22.66 52.18 -45.10
C THR A 841 23.49 52.55 -46.32
N GLY A 842 23.91 51.55 -47.10
CA GLY A 842 24.78 51.74 -48.26
C GLY A 842 25.37 50.46 -48.83
N ASN A 843 26.13 50.59 -49.92
CA ASN A 843 26.85 49.48 -50.53
C ASN A 843 28.28 49.40 -49.98
N TYR A 844 28.73 48.18 -49.74
CA TYR A 844 30.06 47.86 -49.24
C TYR A 844 30.72 46.82 -50.14
N LEU A 845 32.05 46.84 -50.19
CA LEU A 845 32.85 45.93 -50.99
C LEU A 845 33.54 44.91 -50.08
N LEU A 846 33.24 43.63 -50.30
CA LEU A 846 33.96 42.51 -49.72
C LEU A 846 35.18 42.20 -50.56
N HIS A 847 36.35 42.19 -49.95
CA HIS A 847 37.61 41.76 -50.55
C HIS A 847 38.07 40.46 -49.89
N ILE A 848 38.05 39.37 -50.65
CA ILE A 848 38.37 38.03 -50.17
C ILE A 848 39.71 37.61 -50.76
N THR A 849 40.67 37.27 -49.90
CA THR A 849 42.01 36.82 -50.27
C THR A 849 42.24 35.38 -49.80
N TYR A 850 42.68 34.51 -50.71
CA TYR A 850 43.04 33.12 -50.44
C TYR A 850 44.56 32.95 -50.50
N VAL A 851 45.16 32.37 -49.46
CA VAL A 851 46.59 32.04 -49.42
C VAL A 851 46.75 30.54 -49.21
N ASN A 852 47.19 29.84 -50.26
CA ASN A 852 47.46 28.41 -50.21
C ASN A 852 48.88 28.13 -49.70
N LEU A 853 49.15 26.89 -49.30
CA LEU A 853 50.48 26.41 -48.87
C LEU A 853 51.58 26.60 -49.95
N ASP A 854 51.19 26.67 -51.22
CA ASP A 854 52.10 26.94 -52.36
C ASP A 854 52.40 28.46 -52.54
N GLN A 855 52.02 29.31 -51.57
CA GLN A 855 52.12 30.78 -51.59
C GLN A 855 51.45 31.49 -52.78
N LYS A 856 50.56 30.82 -53.52
CA LYS A 856 49.71 31.48 -54.50
C LYS A 856 48.58 32.22 -53.81
N THR A 857 48.46 33.51 -54.11
CA THR A 857 47.39 34.39 -53.62
C THR A 857 46.32 34.59 -54.71
N LEU A 858 45.06 34.37 -54.36
CA LEU A 858 43.90 34.69 -55.22
C LEU A 858 43.05 35.76 -54.54
N HIS A 859 42.48 36.67 -55.34
CA HIS A 859 41.62 37.75 -54.86
C HIS A 859 40.25 37.69 -55.52
N ASN A 860 39.20 37.74 -54.73
CA ASN A 860 37.82 37.89 -55.17
C ASN A 860 37.21 39.17 -54.56
N LYS A 861 36.24 39.75 -55.27
CA LYS A 861 35.48 40.91 -54.80
C LYS A 861 33.99 40.66 -54.95
N ALA A 862 33.21 41.06 -53.96
CA ALA A 862 31.75 41.03 -54.00
C ALA A 862 31.18 42.33 -53.44
N VAL A 863 30.00 42.74 -53.91
CA VAL A 863 29.28 43.91 -53.38
C VAL A 863 28.15 43.39 -52.48
N ILE A 864 27.96 44.04 -51.34
CA ILE A 864 26.92 43.74 -50.37
C ILE A 864 26.25 45.05 -49.94
N SER A 865 24.92 45.05 -49.82
CA SER A 865 24.18 46.22 -49.32
C SER A 865 23.85 46.05 -47.83
N VAL A 866 24.09 47.07 -47.01
CA VAL A 866 23.56 47.17 -45.64
C VAL A 866 22.32 48.05 -45.69
N ILE A 867 21.19 47.56 -45.18
CA ILE A 867 19.92 48.28 -45.16
C ILE A 867 19.45 48.39 -43.71
N ASN A 868 19.62 49.58 -43.12
CA ASN A 868 19.03 49.88 -41.82
C ASN A 868 17.58 50.31 -42.06
N LYS A 869 16.63 49.44 -41.69
CA LYS A 869 15.21 49.78 -41.63
C LYS A 869 14.85 50.35 -40.27
#